data_AF-A0A2A5EFA4-F1
#
_entry.id   AF-A0A2A5EFA4-F1
#
_cell.length_a   1.000
_cell.length_b   1.000
_cell.length_c   1.000
_cell.angle_alpha   90.00
_cell.angle_beta   90.00
_cell.angle_gamma   90.00
#
_symmetry.space_group_name_H-M   'P 1'
#
loop_
_entity.id
_entity.type
_entity.pdbx_description
1 polymer ?
#
loop_
_entity_poly.entity_id
_entity_poly.type
_entity_poly.pdbx_seq_one_letter_code
_entity_poly.pdbx_strand_id
1 'polypeptide(L)'
;MVGCVKINTTCSVWLLLLLGIALVLPTATAQIVFPPSFGNQTNLNQYRSELVLIYEQDFEGDVSGINFLSTAVQVSEGSGLEIAGARSARFLGPLTAMVFDAAETLMEPNSIYEVEFDYQVQALGGSGSFGIGIGFEWAGLSSTDPQNVSGPSNAATTHAGRFRRQIRTGTDPAITMTITNFGSQVVVDNIRIYLAVSKLQPAEPPIHQSGFPRLGNYNLYSSFETALRNGNISAAEVEMKLALFDLVTGYQIDHTLLPTDAGRQLRKINPDIRIFPYHQTFVAQDDGKTPLAGTSGILQLFNQGLQDSWFMKKPDGTRLEEPLFPNQFQMNHTSFSPPVNGVSYVDYTIDYLAKTVFPSGLWDGIHFDQSEWYPNPLLANTNPFLEEPGPLPPIDLDNDGIAETTAELEAAWYASFIDYFAKLHSRFGYTQILFGNAGEIATRPSILNKLNGFQREFLIPFPIKANGDFDLLSSTGWHEQMRRYRIAETHLREPQVLNFQYSGYKLGQATGDFTENGLEDRQAGLEQRDYQRMRLGLGTVLMGDGFFGYDFVDNTTLPIWFDEYAVGNNGVPVMNLSAKGYLGQPLGEAYEIFGSANETVFFVDFEQPSQFPSGTGSANATPTSDANVVLGGAQSVVFSNSTLLEGDSMLTVFSIPAQFPLESNTDYQLLLDYKILSAEDGVRPNGFFSVGIQDPAMSPEESAASRAVIWEPEAGQAGSLRISMKTIGPNAAILAYLHSNGSIVVDNIRLVKGKGGVFRRDFEKGIALVNPTIGSFFLSQADIVGNLNRSGVRRISGSQDPVVNNGSPVISGLSLPAADGIILLANFSNAAPSQPPPMPLTFIEGSSATLYWSSATGTVAGYLVKYGIDGGDLAYFALANKRWPIVTLIDLDGGTTYRARVASYDYEGTLSAFSPPITFSLPGGTVQRPQISFIPPLAQGSLTEISGSNLSLTTGFAATAPFPLLLSGVTVLVNDVAVPVSAVEINSVTFMVPLNISGSLATVEIIRNGVRSPAKSVSVLNGAAPALAVSSPWALISALVGICLASAFTLNHWRFRH
;
A
#
# COMPACT_ATOMS: atom_id res chain seq x y z
N MET A 1 76.60 -4.33 -10.86
CA MET A 1 77.82 -5.02 -10.41
C MET A 1 78.02 -4.77 -8.91
N VAL A 2 78.87 -5.55 -8.25
CA VAL A 2 79.51 -5.40 -6.90
C VAL A 2 79.37 -4.02 -6.20
N GLY A 3 79.14 -3.88 -4.87
CA GLY A 3 78.93 -4.84 -3.77
C GLY A 3 79.07 -4.20 -2.34
N CYS A 4 78.83 -5.00 -1.28
CA CYS A 4 79.22 -4.93 0.17
C CYS A 4 79.66 -3.61 0.89
N VAL A 5 79.18 -3.33 2.14
CA VAL A 5 79.83 -3.38 3.52
C VAL A 5 78.93 -2.57 4.53
N LYS A 6 79.18 -2.41 5.87
CA LYS A 6 78.79 -3.22 7.06
C LYS A 6 78.60 -2.32 8.35
N ILE A 7 77.89 -2.79 9.40
CA ILE A 7 77.87 -2.34 10.85
C ILE A 7 76.79 -1.24 11.12
N ASN A 8 75.74 -1.33 11.99
CA ASN A 8 75.50 -1.71 13.43
C ASN A 8 75.91 -0.58 14.43
N THR A 9 75.35 -0.27 15.63
CA THR A 9 74.22 -0.68 16.55
C THR A 9 74.03 0.48 17.60
N THR A 10 73.28 0.56 18.74
CA THR A 10 72.54 -0.33 19.71
C THR A 10 71.73 0.53 20.75
N CYS A 11 70.71 -0.02 21.44
CA CYS A 11 70.19 0.36 22.80
C CYS A 11 69.46 1.73 23.01
N SER A 12 68.61 2.01 24.04
CA SER A 12 67.98 1.21 25.14
C SER A 12 66.78 1.90 25.87
N VAL A 13 65.75 1.11 26.24
CA VAL A 13 64.96 1.03 27.53
C VAL A 13 64.41 2.29 28.28
N TRP A 14 63.10 2.31 28.63
CA TRP A 14 62.52 2.38 30.02
C TRP A 14 60.95 2.37 30.08
N LEU A 15 60.33 2.34 31.28
CA LEU A 15 58.94 1.89 31.57
C LEU A 15 58.33 2.56 32.85
N LEU A 16 57.04 2.29 33.17
CA LEU A 16 56.24 2.53 34.41
C LEU A 16 55.54 3.92 34.62
N LEU A 17 54.46 4.09 35.41
CA LEU A 17 53.14 3.39 35.55
C LEU A 17 52.24 4.04 36.67
N LEU A 18 50.91 4.15 36.46
CA LEU A 18 49.79 4.33 37.46
C LEU A 18 49.75 5.66 38.27
N LEU A 19 48.62 6.27 38.71
CA LEU A 19 47.13 6.10 38.67
C LEU A 19 46.50 7.53 38.88
N GLY A 20 45.18 7.83 38.88
CA GLY A 20 43.91 7.09 38.70
C GLY A 20 42.69 7.82 39.34
N ILE A 21 41.44 7.37 39.10
CA ILE A 21 40.14 7.82 39.71
C ILE A 21 39.65 9.23 39.23
N ALA A 22 38.42 9.47 38.73
CA ALA A 22 37.19 8.65 38.59
C ALA A 22 36.22 9.09 37.46
N LEU A 23 35.31 8.15 37.11
CA LEU A 23 33.89 8.30 36.68
C LEU A 23 33.48 8.65 35.23
N VAL A 24 32.26 8.15 34.92
CA VAL A 24 31.39 8.31 33.73
C VAL A 24 31.74 7.49 32.47
N LEU A 25 30.69 6.93 31.83
CA LEU A 25 30.69 6.09 30.63
C LEU A 25 30.54 6.93 29.34
N PRO A 26 30.91 6.35 28.19
CA PRO A 26 29.98 6.26 27.06
C PRO A 26 29.83 4.80 26.60
N THR A 27 28.63 4.21 26.55
CA THR A 27 27.67 4.30 25.43
C THR A 27 28.30 4.07 24.06
N ALA A 28 28.33 2.81 23.62
CA ALA A 28 28.64 2.44 22.25
C ALA A 28 27.41 2.67 21.35
N THR A 29 27.30 3.87 20.76
CA THR A 29 26.29 4.15 19.74
C THR A 29 26.71 3.53 18.41
N ALA A 30 25.95 2.54 17.94
CA ALA A 30 26.06 2.06 16.57
C ALA A 30 25.58 3.18 15.63
N GLN A 31 26.51 3.81 14.90
CA GLN A 31 26.14 4.82 13.90
C GLN A 31 25.53 4.14 12.68
N ILE A 32 24.19 4.12 12.63
CA ILE A 32 23.48 3.88 11.37
C ILE A 32 23.70 5.12 10.50
N VAL A 33 24.25 4.92 9.29
CA VAL A 33 24.49 5.99 8.32
C VAL A 33 23.41 5.92 7.25
N PHE A 34 22.64 7.01 7.12
CA PHE A 34 21.45 7.05 6.27
C PHE A 34 21.72 7.74 4.92
N PRO A 35 21.13 7.26 3.81
CA PRO A 35 21.30 7.84 2.48
C PRO A 35 20.36 9.05 2.24
N PRO A 36 20.82 10.16 1.63
CA PRO A 36 19.96 11.30 1.30
C PRO A 36 18.94 11.04 0.16
N SER A 37 17.67 11.06 0.54
CA SER A 37 16.53 11.74 -0.14
C SER A 37 16.53 12.00 -1.67
N PHE A 38 15.56 11.35 -2.34
CA PHE A 38 14.66 11.84 -3.41
C PHE A 38 15.11 12.11 -4.87
N GLY A 39 14.12 12.00 -5.77
CA GLY A 39 14.06 12.71 -7.05
C GLY A 39 14.38 11.94 -8.34
N ASN A 40 13.44 11.16 -8.87
CA ASN A 40 13.26 10.94 -10.32
C ASN A 40 11.97 10.14 -10.63
N GLN A 41 11.23 10.51 -11.68
CA GLN A 41 10.10 9.68 -12.19
C GLN A 41 10.54 8.36 -12.86
N THR A 42 11.84 8.15 -13.09
CA THR A 42 12.39 6.88 -13.57
C THR A 42 12.46 5.81 -12.46
N ASN A 43 11.34 5.55 -11.78
CA ASN A 43 11.13 4.35 -10.97
C ASN A 43 10.92 3.14 -11.90
N LEU A 44 11.89 2.93 -12.78
CA LEU A 44 11.96 1.83 -13.73
C LEU A 44 12.40 0.53 -13.05
N ASN A 45 12.43 0.46 -11.72
CA ASN A 45 12.94 -0.71 -11.00
C ASN A 45 12.04 -1.12 -9.83
N GLN A 46 11.69 -2.40 -9.82
CA GLN A 46 10.99 -3.09 -8.73
C GLN A 46 12.01 -3.89 -7.92
N TYR A 47 11.87 -3.93 -6.59
CA TYR A 47 12.68 -4.78 -5.72
C TYR A 47 12.26 -6.24 -5.87
N ARG A 48 13.21 -7.13 -6.21
CA ARG A 48 13.02 -8.58 -6.19
C ARG A 48 14.31 -9.26 -5.74
N SER A 49 14.24 -10.13 -4.72
CA SER A 49 15.36 -11.00 -4.41
C SER A 49 15.57 -12.04 -5.49
N GLU A 50 16.80 -12.10 -6.01
CA GLU A 50 17.32 -13.27 -6.70
C GLU A 50 17.87 -14.24 -5.63
N LEU A 51 17.33 -15.46 -5.60
CA LEU A 51 17.79 -16.51 -4.70
C LEU A 51 19.08 -17.13 -5.26
N VAL A 52 20.22 -16.71 -4.73
CA VAL A 52 21.54 -17.23 -5.09
C VAL A 52 21.88 -18.41 -4.18
N LEU A 53 21.96 -19.62 -4.73
CA LEU A 53 22.37 -20.81 -3.99
C LEU A 53 23.80 -20.63 -3.45
N ILE A 54 23.98 -20.73 -2.14
CA ILE A 54 25.30 -20.63 -1.49
C ILE A 54 25.76 -21.94 -0.84
N TYR A 55 24.83 -22.84 -0.48
CA TYR A 55 25.12 -24.15 0.10
C TYR A 55 24.05 -25.16 -0.34
N GLU A 56 24.46 -26.38 -0.66
CA GLU A 56 23.59 -27.51 -1.00
C GLU A 56 24.14 -28.81 -0.39
N GLN A 57 23.27 -29.65 0.16
CA GLN A 57 23.59 -30.99 0.66
C GLN A 57 22.53 -31.99 0.18
N ASP A 58 22.99 -32.98 -0.58
CA ASP A 58 22.22 -34.06 -1.21
C ASP A 58 22.40 -35.43 -0.51
N PHE A 59 23.12 -35.45 0.62
CA PHE A 59 23.60 -36.62 1.38
C PHE A 59 24.37 -37.71 0.61
N GLU A 60 24.46 -37.67 -0.72
CA GLU A 60 25.31 -38.54 -1.55
C GLU A 60 26.80 -38.22 -1.41
N GLY A 61 27.12 -36.93 -1.19
CA GLY A 61 28.48 -36.44 -1.02
C GLY A 61 29.11 -36.69 0.35
N ASP A 62 30.05 -35.82 0.70
CA ASP A 62 30.58 -35.72 2.06
C ASP A 62 29.52 -35.14 3.01
N VAL A 63 29.65 -35.44 4.30
CA VAL A 63 28.82 -34.94 5.41
C VAL A 63 29.69 -34.50 6.60
N SER A 64 31.00 -34.33 6.40
CA SER A 64 31.96 -34.00 7.46
C SER A 64 31.72 -32.64 8.16
N GLY A 65 31.05 -31.70 7.48
CA GLY A 65 30.58 -30.42 8.03
C GLY A 65 29.25 -30.49 8.80
N ILE A 66 28.66 -31.69 8.99
CA ILE A 66 27.37 -31.87 9.68
C ILE A 66 27.57 -32.55 11.04
N ASN A 67 27.33 -31.79 12.10
CA ASN A 67 27.40 -32.27 13.48
C ASN A 67 26.08 -32.96 13.89
N PHE A 68 26.01 -34.27 13.70
CA PHE A 68 24.90 -35.11 14.17
C PHE A 68 24.92 -35.25 15.70
N LEU A 69 23.98 -34.59 16.39
CA LEU A 69 23.96 -34.50 17.86
C LEU A 69 23.47 -35.79 18.56
N SER A 70 23.05 -36.81 17.79
CA SER A 70 22.55 -38.07 18.32
C SER A 70 22.76 -39.21 17.31
N THR A 71 23.07 -40.41 17.80
CA THR A 71 23.12 -41.65 17.00
C THR A 71 21.76 -42.10 16.46
N ALA A 72 20.68 -41.40 16.84
CA ALA A 72 19.35 -41.54 16.28
C ALA A 72 19.04 -40.52 15.15
N VAL A 73 20.03 -39.75 14.71
CA VAL A 73 20.11 -39.25 13.32
C VAL A 73 21.16 -40.07 12.59
N GLN A 74 20.84 -40.57 11.41
CA GLN A 74 21.72 -41.44 10.62
C GLN A 74 21.55 -41.10 9.14
N VAL A 75 22.64 -41.03 8.37
CA VAL A 75 22.52 -41.10 6.90
C VAL A 75 22.22 -42.55 6.56
N SER A 76 21.04 -42.83 6.01
CA SER A 76 20.71 -44.18 5.50
C SER A 76 21.38 -44.40 4.15
N GLU A 77 21.57 -45.66 3.77
CA GLU A 77 22.15 -46.05 2.49
C GLU A 77 21.38 -47.25 1.93
N GLY A 78 20.78 -47.09 0.75
CA GLY A 78 20.11 -48.16 -0.01
C GLY A 78 18.94 -48.85 0.71
N SER A 79 18.28 -48.21 1.67
CA SER A 79 17.23 -48.84 2.48
C SER A 79 15.84 -48.85 1.82
N GLY A 80 15.66 -48.15 0.69
CA GLY A 80 14.38 -48.01 -0.02
C GLY A 80 13.47 -46.95 0.62
N LEU A 81 14.06 -46.03 1.39
CA LEU A 81 13.42 -45.01 2.20
C LEU A 81 13.99 -43.60 1.94
N GLU A 82 14.97 -43.52 1.04
CA GLU A 82 15.71 -42.33 0.63
C GLU A 82 14.92 -41.46 -0.36
N ILE A 83 15.17 -40.15 -0.33
CA ILE A 83 14.43 -39.16 -1.13
C ILE A 83 15.28 -38.74 -2.33
N ALA A 84 14.99 -39.34 -3.49
CA ALA A 84 15.65 -39.07 -4.78
C ALA A 84 17.17 -39.40 -4.83
N GLY A 85 17.65 -40.28 -3.96
CA GLY A 85 19.04 -40.74 -3.91
C GLY A 85 19.18 -42.22 -3.55
N ALA A 86 20.43 -42.64 -3.32
CA ALA A 86 20.83 -43.82 -2.57
C ALA A 86 21.10 -43.52 -1.07
N ARG A 87 21.25 -42.25 -0.67
CA ARG A 87 21.52 -41.80 0.71
C ARG A 87 20.62 -40.62 1.12
N SER A 88 20.16 -40.58 2.37
CA SER A 88 19.37 -39.46 2.95
C SER A 88 19.55 -39.36 4.46
N ALA A 89 19.32 -38.19 5.07
CA ALA A 89 19.35 -38.04 6.53
C ALA A 89 18.05 -38.52 7.19
N ARG A 90 18.13 -39.54 8.06
CA ARG A 90 16.99 -40.17 8.72
C ARG A 90 17.02 -39.93 10.23
N PHE A 91 15.92 -39.37 10.74
CA PHE A 91 15.70 -39.07 12.15
C PHE A 91 14.75 -40.12 12.75
N LEU A 92 15.17 -40.79 13.83
CA LEU A 92 14.52 -42.00 14.36
C LEU A 92 13.67 -41.78 15.62
N GLY A 93 13.69 -40.57 16.21
CA GLY A 93 12.89 -40.24 17.40
C GLY A 93 13.00 -38.77 17.87
N PRO A 94 12.24 -38.36 18.90
CA PRO A 94 12.18 -36.98 19.39
C PRO A 94 13.52 -36.45 19.90
N LEU A 95 13.70 -35.13 19.78
CA LEU A 95 14.87 -34.36 20.21
C LEU A 95 16.19 -34.88 19.60
N THR A 96 16.12 -35.40 18.38
CA THR A 96 17.29 -35.73 17.57
C THR A 96 17.54 -34.61 16.56
N ALA A 97 18.79 -34.18 16.41
CA ALA A 97 19.13 -33.00 15.62
C ALA A 97 20.47 -33.15 14.88
N MET A 98 20.61 -32.40 13.79
CA MET A 98 21.88 -32.19 13.09
C MET A 98 22.15 -30.69 12.95
N VAL A 99 23.38 -30.28 13.22
CA VAL A 99 23.84 -28.89 13.17
C VAL A 99 24.78 -28.70 11.98
N PHE A 100 24.59 -27.59 11.28
CA PHE A 100 25.47 -27.10 10.23
C PHE A 100 26.29 -25.94 10.83
N ASP A 101 27.61 -26.09 10.85
CA ASP A 101 28.51 -25.10 11.43
C ASP A 101 28.56 -23.83 10.56
N ALA A 102 28.73 -22.66 11.19
CA ALA A 102 28.76 -21.36 10.49
C ALA A 102 29.83 -21.25 9.40
N ALA A 103 30.91 -22.04 9.51
CA ALA A 103 31.98 -22.11 8.52
C ALA A 103 31.58 -22.86 7.24
N GLU A 104 30.56 -23.71 7.29
CA GLU A 104 30.05 -24.51 6.16
C GLU A 104 28.92 -23.78 5.44
N THR A 105 27.99 -23.16 6.19
CA THR A 105 26.83 -22.46 5.62
C THR A 105 27.17 -21.10 5.02
N LEU A 106 28.26 -20.47 5.48
CA LEU A 106 28.70 -19.12 5.06
C LEU A 106 27.58 -18.07 5.13
N MET A 107 26.74 -18.15 6.17
CA MET A 107 25.73 -17.15 6.45
C MET A 107 26.35 -15.86 7.02
N GLU A 108 26.03 -14.74 6.41
CA GLU A 108 26.49 -13.40 6.80
C GLU A 108 25.47 -12.72 7.73
N PRO A 109 25.92 -11.80 8.60
CA PRO A 109 25.06 -10.89 9.32
C PRO A 109 24.13 -10.09 8.40
N ASN A 110 23.04 -9.60 8.97
CA ASN A 110 22.15 -8.60 8.39
C ASN A 110 21.59 -8.91 6.98
N SER A 111 21.51 -10.19 6.63
CA SER A 111 21.07 -10.67 5.32
C SER A 111 19.71 -11.36 5.41
N ILE A 112 19.13 -11.72 4.25
CA ILE A 112 17.96 -12.60 4.15
C ILE A 112 18.39 -13.89 3.45
N TYR A 113 17.99 -15.02 4.02
CA TYR A 113 18.21 -16.35 3.44
C TYR A 113 16.90 -17.08 3.25
N GLU A 114 16.77 -17.87 2.18
CA GLU A 114 15.74 -18.90 2.04
C GLU A 114 16.40 -20.27 2.22
N VAL A 115 15.84 -21.10 3.11
CA VAL A 115 16.26 -22.50 3.28
C VAL A 115 15.15 -23.41 2.78
N GLU A 116 15.52 -24.35 1.93
CA GLU A 116 14.67 -25.37 1.32
C GLU A 116 15.18 -26.77 1.70
N PHE A 117 14.29 -27.75 1.91
CA PHE A 117 14.66 -29.17 1.93
C PHE A 117 13.47 -30.06 1.52
N ASP A 118 13.76 -31.22 0.94
CA ASP A 118 12.77 -32.27 0.70
C ASP A 118 12.66 -33.19 1.92
N TYR A 119 11.46 -33.66 2.24
CA TYR A 119 11.21 -34.48 3.43
C TYR A 119 10.11 -35.52 3.25
N GLN A 120 10.17 -36.56 4.08
CA GLN A 120 9.15 -37.60 4.16
C GLN A 120 8.92 -38.04 5.61
N VAL A 121 7.69 -37.85 6.10
CA VAL A 121 7.24 -38.35 7.41
C VAL A 121 6.82 -39.82 7.25
N GLN A 122 7.63 -40.72 7.81
CA GLN A 122 7.48 -42.17 7.70
C GLN A 122 6.51 -42.76 8.72
N ALA A 123 6.54 -42.21 9.95
CA ALA A 123 5.65 -42.58 11.04
C ALA A 123 5.47 -41.38 11.97
N LEU A 124 4.28 -41.23 12.54
CA LEU A 124 3.97 -40.12 13.45
C LEU A 124 4.54 -40.36 14.84
N GLY A 125 4.89 -39.27 15.52
CA GLY A 125 5.16 -39.26 16.95
C GLY A 125 3.89 -39.45 17.80
N GLY A 126 4.05 -39.26 19.10
CA GLY A 126 2.92 -39.23 20.03
C GLY A 126 1.99 -38.04 19.79
N SER A 127 0.87 -37.99 20.52
CA SER A 127 -0.14 -36.94 20.42
C SER A 127 0.46 -35.52 20.49
N GLY A 128 0.42 -34.80 19.38
CA GLY A 128 0.89 -33.40 19.28
C GLY A 128 2.33 -33.20 18.82
N SER A 129 3.07 -34.25 18.41
CA SER A 129 4.44 -34.09 17.91
C SER A 129 4.52 -33.30 16.60
N PHE A 130 5.28 -32.21 16.58
CA PHE A 130 5.78 -31.62 15.33
C PHE A 130 6.62 -32.65 14.57
N GLY A 131 6.58 -32.62 13.23
CA GLY A 131 7.32 -33.58 12.40
C GLY A 131 8.83 -33.36 12.50
N ILE A 132 9.28 -32.21 12.03
CA ILE A 132 10.66 -31.72 12.07
C ILE A 132 10.64 -30.19 11.96
N GLY A 133 11.71 -29.50 12.34
CA GLY A 133 11.83 -28.05 12.14
C GLY A 133 13.27 -27.56 12.04
N ILE A 134 13.48 -26.47 11.31
CA ILE A 134 14.75 -25.73 11.26
C ILE A 134 14.72 -24.66 12.35
N GLY A 135 15.71 -24.66 13.22
CA GLY A 135 16.09 -23.51 14.04
C GLY A 135 17.45 -22.96 13.62
N PHE A 136 17.82 -21.80 14.14
CA PHE A 136 19.12 -21.16 13.92
C PHE A 136 19.65 -20.64 15.26
N GLU A 137 20.97 -20.55 15.44
CA GLU A 137 21.59 -20.11 16.69
C GLU A 137 22.76 -19.15 16.46
N TRP A 138 22.93 -18.20 17.38
CA TRP A 138 24.06 -17.27 17.51
C TRP A 138 23.93 -16.51 18.85
N ALA A 139 24.77 -15.52 19.15
CA ALA A 139 24.68 -14.76 20.40
C ALA A 139 23.35 -13.97 20.50
N GLY A 140 22.42 -14.48 21.31
CA GLY A 140 21.08 -13.91 21.50
C GLY A 140 19.95 -14.65 20.76
N LEU A 141 20.24 -15.76 20.07
CA LEU A 141 19.23 -16.67 19.50
C LEU A 141 19.58 -18.13 19.79
N SER A 142 18.59 -18.94 20.18
CA SER A 142 18.73 -20.39 20.27
C SER A 142 17.58 -21.11 19.56
N SER A 143 17.92 -22.25 18.96
CA SER A 143 17.02 -23.25 18.39
C SER A 143 16.23 -24.04 19.45
N THR A 144 16.46 -23.79 20.73
CA THR A 144 15.65 -24.31 21.84
C THR A 144 14.38 -23.49 22.11
N ASP A 145 14.29 -22.26 21.59
CA ASP A 145 13.08 -21.44 21.65
C ASP A 145 12.10 -21.86 20.54
N PRO A 146 10.85 -22.26 20.87
CA PRO A 146 9.84 -22.66 19.89
C PRO A 146 9.51 -21.60 18.83
N GLN A 147 9.73 -20.31 19.09
CA GLN A 147 9.47 -19.24 18.11
C GLN A 147 10.53 -19.21 17.01
N ASN A 148 11.75 -19.66 17.30
CA ASN A 148 12.85 -19.69 16.35
C ASN A 148 12.82 -20.92 15.45
N VAL A 149 12.07 -21.97 15.83
CA VAL A 149 11.96 -23.22 15.07
C VAL A 149 10.68 -23.25 14.24
N SER A 150 10.82 -23.41 12.93
CA SER A 150 9.69 -23.61 12.00
C SER A 150 10.00 -24.76 11.03
N GLY A 151 8.95 -25.46 10.62
CA GLY A 151 9.00 -26.69 9.84
C GLY A 151 7.60 -27.13 9.41
N PRO A 152 7.43 -28.31 8.79
CA PRO A 152 6.12 -28.89 8.55
C PRO A 152 5.42 -29.25 9.88
N SER A 153 4.59 -28.32 10.35
CA SER A 153 3.66 -28.52 11.47
C SER A 153 2.42 -29.33 11.05
N ASN A 154 1.72 -29.93 12.02
CA ASN A 154 0.49 -30.71 11.82
C ASN A 154 0.58 -31.90 10.82
N ALA A 155 1.61 -32.73 10.99
CA ALA A 155 1.60 -34.10 10.46
C ALA A 155 0.56 -34.98 11.20
N ALA A 156 -0.73 -34.81 10.88
CA ALA A 156 -1.81 -35.71 11.32
C ALA A 156 -1.86 -37.03 10.53
N THR A 157 -1.09 -37.12 9.45
CA THR A 157 -0.92 -38.27 8.56
C THR A 157 0.53 -38.34 8.07
N THR A 158 0.95 -39.46 7.49
CA THR A 158 2.24 -39.57 6.79
C THR A 158 2.19 -38.85 5.45
N HIS A 159 3.07 -37.87 5.22
CA HIS A 159 3.20 -37.16 3.95
C HIS A 159 4.67 -36.93 3.57
N ALA A 160 4.91 -36.69 2.29
CA ALA A 160 6.18 -36.21 1.75
C ALA A 160 5.97 -34.87 1.07
N GLY A 161 7.01 -34.05 0.97
CA GLY A 161 6.94 -32.75 0.31
C GLY A 161 8.26 -31.99 0.40
N ARG A 162 8.19 -30.71 0.05
CA ARG A 162 9.29 -29.75 0.12
C ARG A 162 8.93 -28.69 1.14
N PHE A 163 9.82 -28.41 2.09
CA PHE A 163 9.67 -27.31 3.04
C PHE A 163 10.50 -26.11 2.56
N ARG A 164 10.01 -24.90 2.86
CA ARG A 164 10.72 -23.64 2.68
C ARG A 164 10.48 -22.70 3.85
N ARG A 165 11.50 -21.90 4.17
CA ARG A 165 11.43 -20.79 5.14
C ARG A 165 12.40 -19.69 4.74
N GLN A 166 11.99 -18.43 4.81
CA GLN A 166 12.93 -17.30 4.83
C GLN A 166 13.32 -16.91 6.25
N ILE A 167 14.53 -16.40 6.45
CA ILE A 167 15.03 -15.86 7.72
C ILE A 167 15.87 -14.61 7.49
N ARG A 168 15.79 -13.66 8.42
CA ARG A 168 16.48 -12.36 8.41
C ARG A 168 17.57 -12.37 9.50
N THR A 169 18.83 -12.65 9.14
CA THR A 169 19.92 -12.98 10.09
C THR A 169 20.38 -11.83 11.00
N GLY A 170 21.01 -12.21 12.11
CA GLY A 170 21.46 -11.30 13.16
C GLY A 170 22.58 -10.33 12.84
N THR A 171 23.03 -9.62 13.87
CA THR A 171 24.26 -8.82 13.85
C THR A 171 25.52 -9.65 14.12
N ASP A 172 25.36 -10.87 14.62
CA ASP A 172 26.43 -11.83 14.89
C ASP A 172 26.79 -12.64 13.61
N PRO A 173 28.08 -12.75 13.23
CA PRO A 173 28.53 -13.61 12.13
C PRO A 173 28.59 -15.12 12.48
N ALA A 174 28.46 -15.53 13.73
CA ALA A 174 28.54 -16.93 14.15
C ALA A 174 27.20 -17.69 14.00
N ILE A 175 26.60 -17.62 12.81
CA ILE A 175 25.25 -18.15 12.52
C ILE A 175 25.29 -19.65 12.23
N THR A 176 24.76 -20.48 13.12
CA THR A 176 24.54 -21.92 12.87
C THR A 176 23.10 -22.21 12.44
N MET A 177 22.90 -23.32 11.73
CA MET A 177 21.58 -23.85 11.39
C MET A 177 21.41 -25.24 12.00
N THR A 178 20.27 -25.50 12.62
CA THR A 178 19.96 -26.77 13.30
C THR A 178 18.66 -27.34 12.76
N ILE A 179 18.68 -28.58 12.27
CA ILE A 179 17.45 -29.30 11.90
C ILE A 179 17.13 -30.32 13.00
N THR A 180 15.99 -30.13 13.66
CA THR A 180 15.56 -30.87 14.87
C THR A 180 14.25 -31.61 14.62
N ASN A 181 14.22 -32.90 15.00
CA ASN A 181 13.02 -33.72 15.04
C ASN A 181 12.34 -33.64 16.42
N PHE A 182 11.03 -33.47 16.45
CA PHE A 182 10.23 -33.30 17.68
C PHE A 182 9.33 -34.50 18.02
N GLY A 183 9.39 -35.60 17.25
CA GLY A 183 8.85 -36.90 17.67
C GLY A 183 8.48 -37.89 16.57
N SER A 184 8.42 -37.47 15.32
CA SER A 184 8.08 -38.37 14.20
C SER A 184 9.30 -39.16 13.70
N GLN A 185 9.11 -40.15 12.84
CA GLN A 185 10.21 -40.68 12.02
C GLN A 185 10.21 -39.94 10.69
N VAL A 186 11.30 -39.25 10.38
CA VAL A 186 11.39 -38.33 9.24
C VAL A 186 12.67 -38.59 8.47
N VAL A 187 12.59 -38.57 7.14
CA VAL A 187 13.76 -38.47 6.25
C VAL A 187 13.81 -37.04 5.68
N VAL A 188 15.02 -36.50 5.57
CA VAL A 188 15.36 -35.20 5.00
C VAL A 188 16.42 -35.39 3.93
N ASP A 189 16.29 -34.63 2.86
CA ASP A 189 17.24 -34.60 1.75
C ASP A 189 17.23 -33.25 1.03
N ASN A 190 18.13 -33.06 0.07
CA ASN A 190 18.10 -31.96 -0.89
C ASN A 190 18.05 -30.58 -0.20
N ILE A 191 18.85 -30.42 0.86
CA ILE A 191 18.91 -29.20 1.66
C ILE A 191 19.63 -28.12 0.84
N ARG A 192 19.02 -26.95 0.71
CA ARG A 192 19.56 -25.80 -0.03
C ARG A 192 19.42 -24.52 0.78
N ILE A 193 20.48 -23.72 0.79
CA ILE A 193 20.50 -22.39 1.40
C ILE A 193 20.76 -21.38 0.29
N TYR A 194 19.82 -20.45 0.12
CA TYR A 194 19.89 -19.38 -0.85
C TYR A 194 20.07 -18.02 -0.15
N LEU A 195 21.08 -17.24 -0.53
CA LEU A 195 21.13 -15.82 -0.22
C LEU A 195 20.11 -15.08 -1.07
N ALA A 196 19.20 -14.35 -0.43
CA ALA A 196 18.19 -13.55 -1.11
C ALA A 196 18.79 -12.17 -1.50
N VAL A 197 19.46 -12.11 -2.65
CA VAL A 197 20.11 -10.89 -3.15
C VAL A 197 19.06 -9.97 -3.74
N SER A 198 18.69 -8.92 -3.00
CA SER A 198 17.78 -7.87 -3.49
C SER A 198 18.33 -7.23 -4.76
N LYS A 199 17.59 -7.35 -5.87
CA LYS A 199 17.91 -6.71 -7.15
C LYS A 199 16.81 -5.74 -7.56
N LEU A 200 17.25 -4.65 -8.18
CA LEU A 200 16.42 -3.71 -8.91
C LEU A 200 16.27 -4.23 -10.35
N GLN A 201 15.04 -4.59 -10.75
CA GLN A 201 14.72 -5.10 -12.08
C GLN A 201 13.73 -4.18 -12.80
N PRO A 202 13.82 -4.02 -14.14
CA PRO A 202 12.83 -3.33 -14.96
C PRO A 202 11.39 -3.52 -14.49
N ALA A 203 10.82 -2.42 -13.97
CA ALA A 203 9.42 -2.37 -13.57
C ALA A 203 8.57 -1.99 -14.78
N GLU A 204 7.64 -2.88 -15.14
CA GLU A 204 6.48 -2.46 -15.92
C GLU A 204 5.45 -1.83 -14.97
N PRO A 205 4.66 -0.83 -15.41
CA PRO A 205 3.62 -0.26 -14.58
C PRO A 205 2.62 -1.36 -14.22
N PRO A 206 2.33 -1.62 -12.93
CA PRO A 206 1.29 -2.57 -12.55
C PRO A 206 -0.05 -2.10 -13.12
N ILE A 207 -0.67 -2.94 -13.95
CA ILE A 207 -2.04 -2.79 -14.42
C ILE A 207 -2.84 -3.91 -13.75
N HIS A 208 -3.97 -3.58 -13.14
CA HIS A 208 -4.88 -4.60 -12.60
C HIS A 208 -5.66 -5.24 -13.74
N GLN A 209 -5.49 -6.56 -13.86
CA GLN A 209 -6.12 -7.39 -14.89
C GLN A 209 -7.09 -8.33 -14.19
N SER A 210 -8.37 -7.98 -14.16
CA SER A 210 -9.46 -8.87 -13.76
C SER A 210 -10.82 -8.32 -14.22
N GLY A 211 -11.62 -9.20 -14.83
CA GLY A 211 -13.00 -8.89 -15.23
C GLY A 211 -13.94 -8.78 -14.03
N PHE A 212 -15.17 -8.29 -14.25
CA PHE A 212 -16.12 -8.10 -13.15
C PHE A 212 -17.01 -9.35 -12.90
N PRO A 213 -17.44 -9.64 -11.65
CA PRO A 213 -17.07 -8.94 -10.42
C PRO A 213 -15.61 -9.21 -10.00
N ARG A 214 -14.97 -8.17 -9.46
CA ARG A 214 -13.64 -8.26 -8.83
C ARG A 214 -13.81 -8.43 -7.33
N LEU A 215 -13.09 -9.39 -6.77
CA LEU A 215 -13.26 -9.86 -5.39
C LEU A 215 -12.03 -9.49 -4.56
N GLY A 216 -12.26 -8.88 -3.40
CA GLY A 216 -11.24 -8.56 -2.42
C GLY A 216 -11.54 -9.24 -1.09
N ASN A 217 -10.50 -9.58 -0.34
CA ASN A 217 -10.64 -10.10 1.01
C ASN A 217 -9.57 -9.48 1.92
N TYR A 218 -9.98 -9.00 3.08
CA TYR A 218 -9.09 -8.50 4.13
C TYR A 218 -8.96 -9.64 5.14
N ASN A 219 -7.76 -10.22 5.24
CA ASN A 219 -7.49 -11.41 6.06
C ASN A 219 -6.31 -11.11 6.99
N LEU A 220 -6.63 -10.59 8.18
CA LEU A 220 -5.69 -9.99 9.13
C LEU A 220 -4.53 -10.89 9.59
N TYR A 221 -4.71 -12.21 9.52
CA TYR A 221 -3.75 -13.21 10.02
C TYR A 221 -3.11 -14.04 8.90
N SER A 222 -2.19 -14.95 9.23
CA SER A 222 -1.75 -15.98 8.29
C SER A 222 -2.84 -17.01 8.03
N SER A 223 -2.75 -17.72 6.90
CA SER A 223 -3.61 -18.87 6.57
C SER A 223 -3.59 -19.97 7.64
N PHE A 224 -2.54 -20.06 8.46
CA PHE A 224 -2.44 -21.00 9.60
C PHE A 224 -3.26 -20.51 10.81
N GLU A 225 -3.12 -19.25 11.19
CA GLU A 225 -3.88 -18.64 12.30
C GLU A 225 -5.38 -18.53 11.98
N THR A 226 -5.73 -18.11 10.75
CA THR A 226 -7.10 -18.13 10.22
C THR A 226 -7.70 -19.53 10.32
N ALA A 227 -6.94 -20.58 9.94
CA ALA A 227 -7.38 -21.97 10.04
C ALA A 227 -7.56 -22.46 11.49
N LEU A 228 -6.69 -22.03 12.41
CA LEU A 228 -6.79 -22.35 13.84
C LEU A 228 -8.03 -21.71 14.48
N ARG A 229 -8.24 -20.39 14.32
CA ARG A 229 -9.40 -19.68 14.89
C ARG A 229 -10.72 -20.29 14.39
N ASN A 230 -10.80 -20.59 13.10
CA ASN A 230 -12.02 -21.06 12.46
C ASN A 230 -12.17 -22.59 12.50
N GLY A 231 -12.06 -23.18 13.69
CA GLY A 231 -12.41 -24.59 13.93
C GLY A 231 -11.35 -25.62 13.51
N ASN A 232 -10.09 -25.22 13.36
CA ASN A 232 -8.95 -26.10 13.05
C ASN A 232 -9.10 -26.85 11.71
N ILE A 233 -9.45 -26.13 10.64
CA ILE A 233 -9.32 -26.61 9.26
C ILE A 233 -7.84 -26.63 8.83
N SER A 234 -7.54 -26.97 7.57
CA SER A 234 -6.16 -26.91 7.07
C SER A 234 -5.80 -25.52 6.51
N ALA A 235 -4.56 -25.06 6.73
CA ALA A 235 -4.06 -23.81 6.13
C ALA A 235 -4.15 -23.84 4.59
N ALA A 236 -3.90 -25.00 3.98
CA ALA A 236 -4.05 -25.19 2.53
C ALA A 236 -5.50 -24.99 2.04
N GLU A 237 -6.52 -25.25 2.87
CA GLU A 237 -7.91 -24.95 2.54
C GLU A 237 -8.21 -23.44 2.62
N VAL A 238 -7.60 -22.72 3.56
CA VAL A 238 -7.65 -21.25 3.61
C VAL A 238 -6.95 -20.67 2.37
N GLU A 239 -5.76 -21.15 2.02
CA GLU A 239 -5.03 -20.75 0.81
C GLU A 239 -5.84 -21.03 -0.46
N MET A 240 -6.49 -22.20 -0.58
CA MET A 240 -7.36 -22.51 -1.72
C MET A 240 -8.60 -21.60 -1.82
N LYS A 241 -9.10 -21.05 -0.71
CA LYS A 241 -10.20 -20.07 -0.72
C LYS A 241 -9.69 -18.65 -1.02
N LEU A 242 -8.63 -18.21 -0.34
CA LEU A 242 -8.00 -16.90 -0.54
C LEU A 242 -7.50 -16.72 -1.99
N ALA A 243 -6.94 -17.76 -2.60
CA ALA A 243 -6.47 -17.70 -3.99
C ALA A 243 -7.58 -17.39 -5.01
N LEU A 244 -8.86 -17.64 -4.67
CA LEU A 244 -10.00 -17.31 -5.52
C LEU A 244 -10.36 -15.81 -5.48
N PHE A 245 -9.74 -14.98 -4.64
CA PHE A 245 -9.89 -13.53 -4.68
C PHE A 245 -8.89 -12.91 -5.67
N ASP A 246 -9.17 -11.70 -6.16
CA ASP A 246 -8.24 -10.95 -7.03
C ASP A 246 -7.25 -10.13 -6.19
N LEU A 247 -7.67 -9.78 -4.98
CA LEU A 247 -6.96 -8.97 -4.02
C LEU A 247 -7.09 -9.61 -2.64
N VAL A 248 -5.96 -9.81 -1.96
CA VAL A 248 -5.91 -10.15 -0.53
C VAL A 248 -5.11 -9.05 0.18
N THR A 249 -5.75 -8.37 1.13
CA THR A 249 -5.15 -7.31 1.94
C THR A 249 -5.08 -7.73 3.40
N GLY A 250 -4.29 -7.02 4.22
CA GLY A 250 -4.15 -7.32 5.64
C GLY A 250 -3.38 -8.59 5.98
N TYR A 251 -2.81 -9.26 4.98
CA TYR A 251 -2.13 -10.54 5.18
C TYR A 251 -0.87 -10.35 6.05
N GLN A 252 -0.49 -11.37 6.84
CA GLN A 252 0.68 -11.25 7.70
C GLN A 252 1.95 -10.89 6.90
N ILE A 253 2.57 -9.75 7.22
CA ILE A 253 3.79 -9.21 6.57
C ILE A 253 5.04 -10.06 6.81
N ASP A 254 4.99 -10.86 7.87
CA ASP A 254 6.09 -11.71 8.29
C ASP A 254 6.25 -12.94 7.40
N HIS A 255 7.11 -12.79 6.41
CA HIS A 255 7.55 -13.85 5.50
C HIS A 255 8.67 -14.71 6.10
N THR A 256 8.92 -14.64 7.42
CA THR A 256 9.97 -15.40 8.13
C THR A 256 9.45 -16.32 9.25
N LEU A 257 8.22 -16.07 9.73
CA LEU A 257 7.48 -16.90 10.68
C LEU A 257 6.61 -17.96 10.00
N LEU A 258 6.28 -19.03 10.75
CA LEU A 258 5.39 -20.13 10.30
C LEU A 258 5.90 -20.78 8.98
N PRO A 259 5.11 -21.59 8.26
CA PRO A 259 5.46 -22.03 6.91
C PRO A 259 5.30 -20.86 5.91
N THR A 260 6.41 -20.20 5.57
CA THR A 260 6.44 -18.89 4.86
C THR A 260 6.00 -18.94 3.39
N ASP A 261 5.48 -20.08 2.93
CA ASP A 261 5.23 -20.36 1.51
C ASP A 261 3.82 -19.93 1.06
N ALA A 262 2.93 -19.55 1.97
CA ALA A 262 1.51 -19.25 1.68
C ALA A 262 1.31 -18.23 0.55
N GLY A 263 2.01 -17.09 0.57
CA GLY A 263 1.96 -16.10 -0.52
C GLY A 263 2.45 -16.64 -1.88
N ARG A 264 3.36 -17.65 -1.87
CA ARG A 264 3.77 -18.38 -3.07
C ARG A 264 2.71 -19.41 -3.50
N GLN A 265 2.03 -20.09 -2.57
CA GLN A 265 0.93 -21.02 -2.88
C GLN A 265 -0.29 -20.29 -3.45
N LEU A 266 -0.67 -19.13 -2.90
CA LEU A 266 -1.70 -18.25 -3.45
C LEU A 266 -1.41 -17.90 -4.92
N ARG A 267 -0.20 -17.41 -5.21
CA ARG A 267 0.24 -17.06 -6.58
C ARG A 267 0.43 -18.28 -7.51
N LYS A 268 0.69 -19.47 -6.96
CA LYS A 268 0.76 -20.73 -7.73
C LYS A 268 -0.63 -21.22 -8.15
N ILE A 269 -1.67 -20.91 -7.37
CA ILE A 269 -3.06 -21.20 -7.72
C ILE A 269 -3.60 -20.11 -8.65
N ASN A 270 -3.41 -18.84 -8.30
CA ASN A 270 -3.85 -17.65 -9.03
C ASN A 270 -2.65 -16.71 -9.31
N PRO A 271 -2.00 -16.78 -10.48
CA PRO A 271 -0.82 -15.96 -10.80
C PRO A 271 -1.05 -14.45 -10.77
N ASP A 272 -2.29 -14.00 -10.96
CA ASP A 272 -2.66 -12.59 -11.10
C ASP A 272 -3.09 -11.93 -9.78
N ILE A 273 -3.18 -12.72 -8.69
CA ILE A 273 -3.58 -12.25 -7.36
C ILE A 273 -2.64 -11.19 -6.81
N ARG A 274 -3.23 -10.14 -6.24
CA ARG A 274 -2.50 -9.05 -5.58
C ARG A 274 -2.53 -9.24 -4.08
N ILE A 275 -1.36 -9.27 -3.46
CA ILE A 275 -1.20 -9.52 -2.03
C ILE A 275 -0.55 -8.30 -1.37
N PHE A 276 -1.32 -7.62 -0.50
CA PHE A 276 -0.87 -6.46 0.27
C PHE A 276 -0.80 -6.85 1.75
N PRO A 277 0.40 -6.99 2.33
CA PRO A 277 0.54 -7.36 3.73
C PRO A 277 0.25 -6.17 4.66
N TYR A 278 -0.15 -6.48 5.88
CA TYR A 278 -0.50 -5.54 6.94
C TYR A 278 0.71 -4.84 7.56
N HIS A 279 0.64 -3.52 7.71
CA HIS A 279 1.60 -2.73 8.46
C HIS A 279 0.91 -1.52 9.11
N GLN A 280 1.07 -1.37 10.42
CA GLN A 280 0.66 -0.14 11.12
C GLN A 280 1.50 1.06 10.66
N THR A 281 0.83 2.12 10.21
CA THR A 281 1.46 3.27 9.53
C THR A 281 2.12 4.21 10.51
N PHE A 282 1.43 4.47 11.63
CA PHE A 282 1.81 5.45 12.65
C PHE A 282 1.79 4.88 14.08
N VAL A 283 1.69 3.55 14.23
CA VAL A 283 1.52 2.86 15.53
C VAL A 283 2.57 1.77 15.67
N ALA A 284 3.12 1.61 16.88
CA ALA A 284 4.04 0.54 17.26
C ALA A 284 3.29 -0.55 18.03
N GLN A 285 3.50 -1.81 17.64
CA GLN A 285 2.81 -2.97 18.21
C GLN A 285 3.75 -3.72 19.17
N ASP A 286 3.93 -3.21 20.39
CA ASP A 286 4.86 -3.78 21.37
C ASP A 286 4.26 -5.04 22.02
N ASP A 287 4.35 -6.18 21.33
CA ASP A 287 3.79 -7.46 21.80
C ASP A 287 4.50 -8.06 23.04
N GLY A 288 5.36 -7.29 23.71
CA GLY A 288 6.09 -7.65 24.92
C GLY A 288 7.19 -8.70 24.71
N LYS A 289 7.40 -9.16 23.46
CA LYS A 289 8.45 -10.13 23.13
C LYS A 289 9.76 -9.39 22.93
N THR A 290 10.78 -9.76 23.69
CA THR A 290 12.15 -9.26 23.47
C THR A 290 12.55 -9.50 22.00
N PRO A 291 12.86 -8.46 21.22
CA PRO A 291 13.37 -8.67 19.87
C PRO A 291 14.73 -9.36 19.94
N LEU A 292 14.75 -10.62 19.51
CA LEU A 292 15.96 -11.42 19.48
C LEU A 292 16.91 -10.88 18.40
N ALA A 293 18.21 -11.10 18.54
CA ALA A 293 19.23 -10.39 17.77
C ALA A 293 19.39 -10.89 16.32
N GLY A 294 18.30 -10.98 15.54
CA GLY A 294 18.22 -11.49 14.16
C GLY A 294 16.97 -12.34 13.89
N THR A 295 15.80 -11.87 14.33
CA THR A 295 14.57 -12.66 14.37
C THR A 295 14.11 -13.17 13.00
N SER A 296 13.62 -14.43 12.99
CA SER A 296 12.32 -14.66 12.36
C SER A 296 11.27 -14.00 13.26
N GLY A 297 10.51 -13.04 12.73
CA GLY A 297 9.86 -12.01 13.55
C GLY A 297 10.30 -10.61 13.11
N ILE A 298 9.92 -10.20 11.89
CA ILE A 298 10.31 -8.92 11.30
C ILE A 298 9.56 -7.73 11.94
N LEU A 299 8.38 -7.96 12.52
CA LEU A 299 7.68 -6.96 13.33
C LEU A 299 8.45 -6.66 14.63
N GLN A 300 8.95 -7.69 15.31
CA GLN A 300 9.79 -7.52 16.50
C GLN A 300 11.11 -6.82 16.13
N LEU A 301 11.69 -7.13 14.96
CA LEU A 301 12.86 -6.42 14.42
C LEU A 301 12.58 -4.93 14.14
N PHE A 302 11.40 -4.59 13.64
CA PHE A 302 10.94 -3.20 13.46
C PHE A 302 10.81 -2.49 14.81
N ASN A 303 10.11 -3.11 15.77
CA ASN A 303 9.95 -2.57 17.13
C ASN A 303 11.31 -2.33 17.82
N GLN A 304 12.30 -3.19 17.60
CA GLN A 304 13.66 -3.06 18.18
C GLN A 304 14.38 -1.77 17.77
N GLY A 305 14.13 -1.27 16.55
CA GLY A 305 14.77 -0.06 16.05
C GLY A 305 14.12 1.24 16.50
N LEU A 306 12.92 1.17 17.09
CA LEU A 306 12.17 2.35 17.54
C LEU A 306 12.88 3.03 18.71
N GLN A 307 13.01 4.35 18.63
CA GLN A 307 13.64 5.16 19.66
C GLN A 307 12.57 5.77 20.57
N ASP A 308 12.81 5.87 21.88
CA ASP A 308 11.81 6.38 22.84
C ASP A 308 11.35 7.83 22.53
N SER A 309 12.21 8.62 21.89
CA SER A 309 11.90 9.98 21.44
C SER A 309 11.03 10.05 20.18
N TRP A 310 10.69 8.91 19.56
CA TRP A 310 9.73 8.83 18.45
C TRP A 310 8.34 8.39 18.90
N PHE A 311 8.15 7.98 20.16
CA PHE A 311 6.81 7.71 20.69
C PHE A 311 6.13 9.04 21.02
N MET A 312 4.87 9.17 20.63
CA MET A 312 4.05 10.32 20.99
C MET A 312 3.65 10.21 22.47
N LYS A 313 3.58 11.35 23.16
CA LYS A 313 3.51 11.39 24.62
C LYS A 313 2.39 12.30 25.11
N LYS A 314 2.11 12.20 26.40
CA LYS A 314 1.31 13.14 27.17
C LYS A 314 2.26 14.14 27.86
N PRO A 315 1.77 15.30 28.33
CA PRO A 315 2.57 16.30 29.08
C PRO A 315 3.29 15.81 30.36
N ASP A 316 3.03 14.59 30.83
CA ASP A 316 3.75 13.94 31.94
C ASP A 316 4.92 13.05 31.47
N GLY A 317 5.18 12.98 30.15
CA GLY A 317 6.19 12.15 29.51
C GLY A 317 5.77 10.70 29.28
N THR A 318 4.56 10.28 29.67
CA THR A 318 4.07 8.92 29.39
C THR A 318 3.72 8.75 27.92
N ARG A 319 4.03 7.58 27.34
CA ARG A 319 3.66 7.23 25.97
C ARG A 319 2.14 7.20 25.80
N LEU A 320 1.64 7.56 24.63
CA LEU A 320 0.25 7.37 24.23
C LEU A 320 0.02 5.92 23.78
N GLU A 321 -0.91 5.26 24.47
CA GLU A 321 -1.35 3.88 24.26
C GLU A 321 -2.84 3.89 23.92
N GLU A 322 -3.29 2.97 23.07
CA GLU A 322 -4.70 2.84 22.68
C GLU A 322 -5.52 2.09 23.74
N PRO A 323 -6.56 2.68 24.35
CA PRO A 323 -7.31 2.02 25.43
C PRO A 323 -8.05 0.73 25.01
N LEU A 324 -8.36 0.57 23.72
CA LEU A 324 -9.00 -0.63 23.17
C LEU A 324 -7.99 -1.73 22.81
N PHE A 325 -6.76 -1.37 22.43
CA PHE A 325 -5.72 -2.29 21.97
C PHE A 325 -4.43 -2.13 22.80
N PRO A 326 -4.36 -2.74 24.00
CA PRO A 326 -3.20 -2.62 24.87
C PRO A 326 -1.89 -2.98 24.18
N ASN A 327 -0.83 -2.26 24.54
CA ASN A 327 0.50 -2.27 23.93
C ASN A 327 0.58 -1.79 22.46
N GLN A 328 -0.51 -1.27 21.86
CA GLN A 328 -0.40 -0.41 20.67
C GLN A 328 -0.11 1.03 21.09
N PHE A 329 1.02 1.57 20.65
CA PHE A 329 1.50 2.90 21.01
C PHE A 329 1.58 3.85 19.81
N GLN A 330 1.04 5.06 19.97
CA GLN A 330 1.10 6.09 18.92
C GLN A 330 2.54 6.56 18.70
N MET A 331 3.01 6.46 17.46
CA MET A 331 4.28 7.03 17.05
C MET A 331 4.10 8.48 16.63
N ASN A 332 5.03 9.32 17.06
CA ASN A 332 5.17 10.69 16.63
C ASN A 332 5.79 10.70 15.23
N HIS A 333 4.91 10.70 14.23
CA HIS A 333 5.23 10.78 12.82
C HIS A 333 5.36 12.24 12.34
N THR A 334 5.07 13.21 13.20
CA THR A 334 5.01 14.64 12.87
C THR A 334 6.40 15.28 12.75
N SER A 335 6.44 16.51 12.22
CA SER A 335 7.67 17.32 12.16
C SER A 335 8.26 17.72 13.52
N PHE A 336 7.51 17.54 14.61
CA PHE A 336 7.99 17.79 15.98
C PHE A 336 8.81 16.63 16.53
N SER A 337 8.67 15.41 15.98
CA SER A 337 9.45 14.24 16.41
C SER A 337 10.96 14.45 16.16
N PRO A 338 11.82 14.46 17.19
CA PRO A 338 13.25 14.71 17.02
C PRO A 338 13.95 13.55 16.29
N PRO A 339 14.79 13.84 15.27
CA PRO A 339 15.53 12.81 14.55
C PRO A 339 16.70 12.26 15.38
N VAL A 340 16.78 10.94 15.53
CA VAL A 340 17.86 10.27 16.26
C VAL A 340 18.97 9.90 15.28
N ASN A 341 20.20 10.34 15.57
CA ASN A 341 21.35 10.22 14.65
C ASN A 341 21.10 10.78 13.23
N GLY A 342 20.14 11.70 13.09
CA GLY A 342 19.77 12.31 11.81
C GLY A 342 18.62 11.64 11.06
N VAL A 343 17.87 10.71 11.68
CA VAL A 343 16.71 10.05 11.06
C VAL A 343 15.45 10.09 11.93
N SER A 344 14.30 10.25 11.27
CA SER A 344 12.96 10.19 11.89
C SER A 344 12.37 8.77 11.85
N TYR A 345 11.31 8.54 12.63
CA TYR A 345 10.48 7.33 12.53
C TYR A 345 10.04 7.02 11.08
N VAL A 346 9.71 8.06 10.31
CA VAL A 346 9.29 7.93 8.91
C VAL A 346 10.41 7.35 8.05
N ASP A 347 11.62 7.90 8.17
CA ASP A 347 12.77 7.43 7.39
C ASP A 347 13.18 6.01 7.79
N TYR A 348 13.11 5.67 9.09
CA TYR A 348 13.35 4.32 9.61
C TYR A 348 12.35 3.29 9.04
N THR A 349 11.06 3.65 9.00
CA THR A 349 9.99 2.79 8.47
C THR A 349 10.16 2.54 6.97
N ILE A 350 10.52 3.57 6.21
CA ILE A 350 10.85 3.49 4.80
C ILE A 350 12.07 2.57 4.57
N ASP A 351 13.08 2.64 5.44
CA ASP A 351 14.27 1.80 5.36
C ASP A 351 13.96 0.33 5.70
N TYR A 352 13.11 0.07 6.70
CA TYR A 352 12.61 -1.27 7.05
C TYR A 352 11.86 -1.92 5.87
N LEU A 353 10.92 -1.20 5.25
CA LEU A 353 10.20 -1.69 4.08
C LEU A 353 11.15 -2.01 2.91
N ALA A 354 12.16 -1.16 2.67
CA ALA A 354 13.14 -1.32 1.58
C ALA A 354 14.17 -2.44 1.80
N LYS A 355 14.54 -2.73 3.05
CA LYS A 355 15.62 -3.66 3.41
C LYS A 355 15.11 -5.03 3.86
N THR A 356 13.88 -5.10 4.38
CA THR A 356 13.31 -6.33 4.95
C THR A 356 12.08 -6.80 4.17
N VAL A 357 11.10 -5.92 3.90
CA VAL A 357 9.78 -6.36 3.39
C VAL A 357 9.74 -6.60 1.89
N PHE A 358 9.99 -5.57 1.07
CA PHE A 358 9.87 -5.68 -0.39
C PHE A 358 10.90 -6.62 -1.06
N PRO A 359 12.16 -6.76 -0.59
CA PRO A 359 13.11 -7.70 -1.16
C PRO A 359 12.59 -9.14 -1.27
N SER A 360 11.73 -9.60 -0.36
CA SER A 360 11.09 -10.92 -0.41
C SER A 360 10.42 -11.25 -1.77
N GLY A 361 9.98 -10.22 -2.51
CA GLY A 361 9.24 -10.36 -3.77
C GLY A 361 7.81 -10.90 -3.61
N LEU A 362 7.31 -11.05 -2.38
CA LEU A 362 6.01 -11.65 -2.07
C LEU A 362 4.84 -10.66 -2.19
N TRP A 363 5.10 -9.35 -2.24
CA TRP A 363 4.10 -8.31 -2.01
C TRP A 363 3.93 -7.36 -3.20
N ASP A 364 2.69 -7.13 -3.63
CA ASP A 364 2.34 -6.20 -4.73
C ASP A 364 2.21 -4.73 -4.27
N GLY A 365 2.14 -4.53 -2.96
CA GLY A 365 1.90 -3.26 -2.28
C GLY A 365 2.11 -3.43 -0.79
N ILE A 366 1.57 -2.50 0.01
CA ILE A 366 1.43 -2.62 1.47
C ILE A 366 0.03 -2.14 1.84
N HIS A 367 -0.64 -2.88 2.74
CA HIS A 367 -1.81 -2.41 3.46
C HIS A 367 -1.32 -1.60 4.66
N PHE A 368 -1.46 -0.29 4.56
CA PHE A 368 -1.11 0.68 5.60
C PHE A 368 -2.31 0.88 6.51
N ASP A 369 -2.32 0.22 7.67
CA ASP A 369 -3.37 0.39 8.67
C ASP A 369 -3.09 1.57 9.60
N GLN A 370 -4.14 2.15 10.17
CA GLN A 370 -4.10 3.40 10.93
C GLN A 370 -3.31 4.49 10.19
N SER A 371 -3.70 4.72 8.93
CA SER A 371 -3.14 5.73 8.04
C SER A 371 -3.96 7.03 8.04
N GLU A 372 -4.48 7.45 9.21
CA GLU A 372 -5.32 8.65 9.32
C GLU A 372 -4.53 9.93 8.97
N TRP A 373 -5.16 10.80 8.20
CA TRP A 373 -4.70 12.19 7.95
C TRP A 373 -5.21 13.18 9.00
N TYR A 374 -5.78 12.66 10.09
CA TYR A 374 -6.38 13.35 11.23
C TYR A 374 -6.01 12.60 12.52
N PRO A 375 -6.12 13.21 13.72
CA PRO A 375 -5.75 12.57 14.97
C PRO A 375 -6.47 11.23 15.20
N ASN A 376 -5.68 10.20 15.54
CA ASN A 376 -6.13 8.81 15.66
C ASN A 376 -7.28 8.66 16.70
N PRO A 377 -8.49 8.22 16.29
CA PRO A 377 -9.65 8.12 17.18
C PRO A 377 -9.54 7.00 18.22
N LEU A 378 -8.68 5.99 18.01
CA LEU A 378 -8.46 4.89 18.96
C LEU A 378 -7.64 5.29 20.19
N LEU A 379 -7.18 6.55 20.26
CA LEU A 379 -6.60 7.16 21.47
C LEU A 379 -7.66 7.68 22.45
N ALA A 380 -8.94 7.78 22.05
CA ALA A 380 -10.03 8.19 22.93
C ALA A 380 -10.41 7.09 23.95
N ASN A 381 -11.00 7.49 25.08
CA ASN A 381 -11.48 6.57 26.14
C ASN A 381 -12.86 5.93 25.83
N THR A 382 -13.27 5.90 24.56
CA THR A 382 -14.56 5.41 24.04
C THR A 382 -14.31 4.33 23.00
N ASN A 383 -15.25 3.42 22.75
CA ASN A 383 -15.10 2.44 21.67
C ASN A 383 -15.72 2.98 20.36
N PRO A 384 -14.93 3.39 19.35
CA PRO A 384 -15.44 3.98 18.11
C PRO A 384 -16.21 2.99 17.22
N PHE A 385 -16.18 1.69 17.51
CA PHE A 385 -17.00 0.68 16.83
C PHE A 385 -18.42 0.53 17.44
N LEU A 386 -18.68 1.18 18.58
CA LEU A 386 -19.95 1.11 19.32
C LEU A 386 -20.63 2.47 19.51
N GLU A 387 -19.86 3.55 19.61
CA GLU A 387 -20.32 4.91 19.92
C GLU A 387 -19.45 5.97 19.20
N GLU A 388 -19.92 7.22 19.15
CA GLU A 388 -19.15 8.34 18.57
C GLU A 388 -17.84 8.56 19.37
N PRO A 389 -16.69 8.86 18.71
CA PRO A 389 -15.43 9.08 19.39
C PRO A 389 -15.51 10.21 20.43
N GLY A 390 -15.08 9.89 21.65
CA GLY A 390 -14.91 10.86 22.74
C GLY A 390 -13.70 11.78 22.53
N PRO A 391 -13.51 12.78 23.41
CA PRO A 391 -12.35 13.67 23.34
C PRO A 391 -11.05 12.88 23.54
N LEU A 392 -10.04 13.26 22.75
CA LEU A 392 -8.68 12.73 22.85
C LEU A 392 -8.04 13.10 24.21
N PRO A 393 -7.08 12.29 24.71
CA PRO A 393 -6.23 12.70 25.83
C PRO A 393 -5.38 13.92 25.47
N PRO A 394 -4.82 14.65 26.45
CA PRO A 394 -3.79 15.65 26.18
C PRO A 394 -2.57 15.00 25.51
N ILE A 395 -2.25 15.45 24.29
CA ILE A 395 -1.10 15.01 23.49
C ILE A 395 -0.05 16.11 23.53
N ASP A 396 1.22 15.73 23.63
CA ASP A 396 2.41 16.58 23.61
C ASP A 396 3.30 16.07 22.45
N LEU A 397 3.47 16.88 21.38
CA LEU A 397 4.21 16.52 20.17
C LEU A 397 5.69 16.90 20.23
N ASP A 398 6.08 17.96 20.94
CA ASP A 398 7.47 18.46 20.96
C ASP A 398 8.26 18.17 22.25
N ASN A 399 7.57 17.71 23.30
CA ASN A 399 8.03 17.35 24.64
C ASN A 399 8.42 18.55 25.53
N ASP A 400 7.80 19.73 25.37
CA ASP A 400 7.96 20.86 26.31
C ASP A 400 7.17 20.71 27.63
N GLY A 401 6.21 19.77 27.70
CA GLY A 401 5.35 19.54 28.86
C GLY A 401 4.02 20.32 28.83
N ILE A 402 3.63 20.82 27.68
CA ILE A 402 2.31 21.40 27.37
C ILE A 402 1.63 20.49 26.32
N ALA A 403 0.29 20.53 26.24
CA ALA A 403 -0.44 19.82 25.19
C ALA A 403 -0.84 20.78 24.06
N GLU A 404 -0.66 20.37 22.80
CA GLU A 404 -1.13 21.13 21.64
C GLU A 404 -2.66 21.23 21.60
N THR A 405 -3.16 22.26 20.91
CA THR A 405 -4.59 22.38 20.59
C THR A 405 -5.01 21.42 19.48
N THR A 406 -6.29 21.07 19.41
CA THR A 406 -6.83 20.15 18.39
C THR A 406 -6.45 20.56 16.96
N ALA A 407 -6.48 21.87 16.66
CA ALA A 407 -6.11 22.41 15.35
C ALA A 407 -4.60 22.25 15.02
N GLU A 408 -3.73 22.30 16.03
CA GLU A 408 -2.30 22.06 15.86
C GLU A 408 -2.01 20.57 15.65
N LEU A 409 -2.69 19.69 16.39
CA LEU A 409 -2.65 18.23 16.17
C LEU A 409 -3.12 17.88 14.75
N GLU A 410 -4.28 18.39 14.31
CA GLU A 410 -4.82 18.15 12.96
C GLU A 410 -3.89 18.63 11.85
N ALA A 411 -3.32 19.83 11.99
CA ALA A 411 -2.33 20.35 11.04
C ALA A 411 -1.07 19.47 10.99
N ALA A 412 -0.61 18.97 12.13
CA ALA A 412 0.58 18.12 12.24
C ALA A 412 0.38 16.72 11.64
N TRP A 413 -0.77 16.07 11.90
CA TRP A 413 -1.15 14.78 11.28
C TRP A 413 -1.31 14.92 9.76
N TYR A 414 -2.07 15.91 9.29
CA TYR A 414 -2.29 16.13 7.87
C TYR A 414 -0.98 16.42 7.14
N ALA A 415 -0.13 17.31 7.68
CA ALA A 415 1.18 17.59 7.10
C ALA A 415 2.09 16.35 7.09
N SER A 416 2.07 15.53 8.16
CA SER A 416 2.85 14.30 8.24
C SER A 416 2.39 13.25 7.24
N PHE A 417 1.08 12.98 7.11
CA PHE A 417 0.53 12.08 6.09
C PHE A 417 1.02 12.46 4.69
N ILE A 418 0.94 13.76 4.38
CA ILE A 418 1.33 14.33 3.08
C ILE A 418 2.84 14.17 2.80
N ASP A 419 3.70 14.22 3.83
CA ASP A 419 5.15 13.94 3.79
C ASP A 419 5.45 12.44 3.73
N TYR A 420 4.98 11.64 4.70
CA TYR A 420 5.17 10.19 4.83
C TYR A 420 4.90 9.46 3.50
N PHE A 421 3.73 9.65 2.91
CA PHE A 421 3.40 9.00 1.64
C PHE A 421 4.15 9.62 0.44
N ALA A 422 4.54 10.90 0.47
CA ALA A 422 5.42 11.46 -0.56
C ALA A 422 6.83 10.85 -0.49
N LYS A 423 7.37 10.63 0.72
CA LYS A 423 8.66 9.97 0.96
C LYS A 423 8.62 8.52 0.50
N LEU A 424 7.57 7.76 0.83
CA LEU A 424 7.34 6.42 0.29
C LEU A 424 7.32 6.41 -1.24
N HIS A 425 6.54 7.30 -1.87
CA HIS A 425 6.39 7.38 -3.33
C HIS A 425 7.68 7.61 -4.09
N SER A 426 8.66 8.31 -3.51
CA SER A 426 9.98 8.50 -4.13
C SER A 426 11.09 7.61 -3.54
N ARG A 427 10.76 6.65 -2.66
CA ARG A 427 11.63 5.50 -2.35
C ARG A 427 11.28 4.26 -3.16
N PHE A 428 9.98 4.00 -3.36
CA PHE A 428 9.47 2.77 -3.98
C PHE A 428 8.85 2.99 -5.37
N GLY A 429 8.47 4.24 -5.69
CA GLY A 429 7.97 4.60 -7.00
C GLY A 429 6.53 4.18 -7.27
N TYR A 430 6.09 4.50 -8.47
CA TYR A 430 4.72 4.29 -8.98
C TYR A 430 4.38 2.83 -9.30
N THR A 431 5.29 1.90 -9.00
CA THR A 431 5.15 0.47 -9.27
C THR A 431 4.92 -0.36 -8.00
N GLN A 432 4.97 0.26 -6.83
CA GLN A 432 4.64 -0.35 -5.55
C GLN A 432 3.35 0.30 -5.03
N ILE A 433 2.30 -0.51 -4.80
CA ILE A 433 0.98 0.00 -4.48
C ILE A 433 0.92 0.42 -3.00
N LEU A 434 0.63 1.71 -2.75
CA LEU A 434 0.38 2.21 -1.39
C LEU A 434 -1.14 2.25 -1.15
N PHE A 435 -1.63 1.39 -0.27
CA PHE A 435 -3.05 1.13 -0.02
C PHE A 435 -3.38 1.41 1.45
N GLY A 436 -4.12 2.48 1.72
CA GLY A 436 -4.40 2.95 3.09
C GLY A 436 -5.65 2.34 3.71
N ASN A 437 -5.69 2.31 5.04
CA ASN A 437 -6.86 2.04 5.85
C ASN A 437 -6.87 3.04 7.01
N ALA A 438 -7.99 3.73 7.19
CA ALA A 438 -8.13 4.86 8.12
C ALA A 438 -9.59 4.96 8.62
N GLY A 439 -10.29 3.83 8.69
CA GLY A 439 -11.74 3.76 8.92
C GLY A 439 -12.61 4.29 7.77
N GLU A 440 -12.21 5.34 7.05
CA GLU A 440 -12.97 5.98 5.97
C GLU A 440 -12.15 6.27 4.71
N ILE A 441 -12.84 6.45 3.58
CA ILE A 441 -12.25 6.88 2.31
C ILE A 441 -12.20 8.41 2.28
N ALA A 442 -11.00 8.97 2.24
CA ALA A 442 -10.77 10.41 2.13
C ALA A 442 -11.52 11.07 0.96
N THR A 443 -11.83 12.36 1.10
CA THR A 443 -12.44 13.18 0.04
C THR A 443 -11.63 14.41 -0.36
N ARG A 444 -10.53 14.74 0.33
CA ARG A 444 -9.58 15.78 -0.15
C ARG A 444 -8.71 15.21 -1.29
N PRO A 445 -8.73 15.79 -2.51
CA PRO A 445 -7.78 15.48 -3.58
C PRO A 445 -6.30 15.42 -3.15
N SER A 446 -5.87 16.24 -2.18
CA SER A 446 -4.51 16.25 -1.60
C SER A 446 -4.08 14.94 -0.96
N ILE A 447 -4.99 14.26 -0.26
CA ILE A 447 -4.77 12.97 0.41
C ILE A 447 -4.86 11.83 -0.61
N LEU A 448 -5.92 11.84 -1.42
CA LEU A 448 -6.15 10.81 -2.44
C LEU A 448 -4.99 10.72 -3.43
N ASN A 449 -4.40 11.87 -3.83
CA ASN A 449 -3.23 11.85 -4.72
C ASN A 449 -1.93 11.31 -4.06
N LYS A 450 -1.96 10.87 -2.80
CA LYS A 450 -0.84 10.18 -2.12
C LYS A 450 -0.99 8.66 -2.07
N LEU A 451 -2.14 8.12 -2.43
CA LEU A 451 -2.41 6.69 -2.37
C LEU A 451 -2.81 6.15 -3.74
N ASN A 452 -2.60 4.85 -3.92
CA ASN A 452 -3.18 4.07 -5.01
C ASN A 452 -4.57 3.54 -4.63
N GLY A 453 -4.86 3.46 -3.34
CA GLY A 453 -6.05 2.77 -2.88
C GLY A 453 -6.43 2.99 -1.43
N PHE A 454 -7.66 2.58 -1.13
CA PHE A 454 -8.22 2.53 0.21
C PHE A 454 -8.96 1.22 0.47
N GLN A 455 -8.81 0.72 1.69
CA GLN A 455 -9.74 -0.18 2.34
C GLN A 455 -10.92 0.65 2.87
N ARG A 456 -12.16 0.14 2.71
CA ARG A 456 -13.28 0.48 3.59
C ARG A 456 -13.81 -0.79 4.22
N GLU A 457 -13.35 -1.03 5.44
CA GLU A 457 -13.90 -2.04 6.33
C GLU A 457 -15.37 -1.77 6.67
N PHE A 458 -16.05 -2.81 7.17
CA PHE A 458 -17.31 -2.71 7.91
C PHE A 458 -18.39 -1.84 7.22
N LEU A 459 -18.43 -1.86 5.89
CA LEU A 459 -19.23 -0.92 5.12
C LEU A 459 -20.71 -1.22 5.26
N ILE A 460 -21.38 -0.31 5.97
CA ILE A 460 -22.79 -0.36 6.34
C ILE A 460 -23.41 0.98 5.92
N PRO A 461 -24.03 1.08 4.72
CA PRO A 461 -24.50 2.36 4.16
C PRO A 461 -25.85 2.85 4.73
N PHE A 462 -26.45 2.11 5.67
CA PHE A 462 -27.68 2.46 6.39
C PHE A 462 -27.49 2.09 7.88
N PRO A 463 -27.99 2.88 8.85
CA PRO A 463 -27.92 2.52 10.26
C PRO A 463 -28.52 1.13 10.53
N ILE A 464 -27.99 0.39 11.52
CA ILE A 464 -28.48 -0.95 11.87
C ILE A 464 -29.24 -0.91 13.20
N LYS A 465 -30.49 -1.38 13.17
CA LYS A 465 -31.36 -1.55 14.34
C LYS A 465 -30.86 -2.65 15.26
N ALA A 466 -31.33 -2.64 16.51
CA ALA A 466 -30.97 -3.65 17.51
C ALA A 466 -31.27 -5.12 17.11
N ASN A 467 -32.11 -5.35 16.10
CA ASN A 467 -32.44 -6.68 15.57
C ASN A 467 -31.66 -7.05 14.28
N GLY A 468 -30.71 -6.21 13.84
CA GLY A 468 -29.91 -6.44 12.63
C GLY A 468 -30.48 -5.88 11.32
N ASP A 469 -31.72 -5.36 11.32
CA ASP A 469 -32.31 -4.77 10.12
C ASP A 469 -31.76 -3.36 9.85
N PHE A 470 -31.68 -2.97 8.57
CA PHE A 470 -31.36 -1.59 8.20
C PHE A 470 -32.46 -0.60 8.61
N ASP A 471 -32.06 0.63 8.96
CA ASP A 471 -32.99 1.72 9.15
C ASP A 471 -33.24 2.51 7.85
N LEU A 472 -34.38 2.22 7.23
CA LEU A 472 -34.79 2.74 5.93
C LEU A 472 -35.63 4.02 6.07
N LEU A 473 -35.21 4.94 6.94
CA LEU A 473 -35.78 6.30 7.05
C LEU A 473 -35.09 7.30 6.08
N SER A 474 -33.84 7.00 5.72
CA SER A 474 -33.02 7.78 4.79
C SER A 474 -32.13 6.85 3.96
N SER A 475 -31.83 7.21 2.71
CA SER A 475 -30.75 6.55 1.92
C SER A 475 -29.56 7.46 1.67
N THR A 476 -29.46 8.56 2.42
CA THR A 476 -28.39 9.55 2.31
C THR A 476 -27.01 8.95 2.60
N GLY A 477 -26.90 8.00 3.53
CA GLY A 477 -25.66 7.27 3.81
C GLY A 477 -25.11 6.51 2.60
N TRP A 478 -25.96 5.82 1.82
CA TRP A 478 -25.52 5.16 0.59
C TRP A 478 -25.05 6.15 -0.48
N HIS A 479 -25.75 7.28 -0.63
CA HIS A 479 -25.35 8.33 -1.57
C HIS A 479 -24.02 8.98 -1.16
N GLU A 480 -23.77 9.16 0.13
CA GLU A 480 -22.50 9.68 0.66
C GLU A 480 -21.35 8.70 0.42
N GLN A 481 -21.54 7.40 0.68
CA GLN A 481 -20.52 6.39 0.37
C GLN A 481 -20.21 6.32 -1.13
N MET A 482 -21.23 6.45 -2.00
CA MET A 482 -21.02 6.61 -3.44
C MET A 482 -20.34 7.92 -3.83
N ARG A 483 -20.56 9.03 -3.09
CA ARG A 483 -19.83 10.30 -3.30
C ARG A 483 -18.35 10.12 -2.96
N ARG A 484 -18.02 9.58 -1.77
CA ARG A 484 -16.63 9.25 -1.38
C ARG A 484 -15.96 8.35 -2.43
N TYR A 485 -16.64 7.29 -2.87
CA TYR A 485 -16.19 6.37 -3.92
C TYR A 485 -15.86 7.10 -5.24
N ARG A 486 -16.76 7.95 -5.76
CA ARG A 486 -16.52 8.70 -7.01
C ARG A 486 -15.38 9.71 -6.90
N ILE A 487 -15.23 10.37 -5.76
CA ILE A 487 -14.13 11.30 -5.49
C ILE A 487 -12.81 10.52 -5.45
N ALA A 488 -12.77 9.36 -4.79
CA ALA A 488 -11.59 8.49 -4.77
C ALA A 488 -11.22 7.96 -6.17
N GLU A 489 -12.17 7.47 -6.96
CA GLU A 489 -11.96 7.10 -8.37
C GLU A 489 -11.44 8.26 -9.24
N THR A 490 -11.62 9.51 -8.82
CA THR A 490 -11.16 10.71 -9.57
C THR A 490 -9.77 11.18 -9.17
N HIS A 491 -9.30 10.89 -7.94
CA HIS A 491 -8.07 11.48 -7.40
C HIS A 491 -7.03 10.47 -6.87
N LEU A 492 -7.37 9.19 -6.67
CA LEU A 492 -6.38 8.15 -6.39
C LEU A 492 -5.43 7.95 -7.58
N ARG A 493 -4.16 7.61 -7.29
CA ARG A 493 -3.17 7.28 -8.31
C ARG A 493 -3.48 5.96 -9.00
N GLU A 494 -3.10 5.87 -10.26
CA GLU A 494 -3.06 4.60 -10.97
C GLU A 494 -1.84 3.74 -10.56
N PRO A 495 -1.97 2.40 -10.51
CA PRO A 495 -3.23 1.68 -10.66
C PRO A 495 -4.12 1.84 -9.43
N GLN A 496 -5.42 2.03 -9.65
CA GLN A 496 -6.37 2.23 -8.55
C GLN A 496 -6.82 0.92 -7.89
N VAL A 497 -6.86 0.91 -6.55
CA VAL A 497 -7.41 -0.21 -5.75
C VAL A 497 -8.34 0.29 -4.66
N LEU A 498 -9.64 0.15 -4.85
CA LEU A 498 -10.64 0.43 -3.81
C LEU A 498 -11.26 -0.88 -3.35
N ASN A 499 -11.03 -1.30 -2.11
CA ASN A 499 -11.64 -2.51 -1.55
C ASN A 499 -12.76 -2.14 -0.59
N PHE A 500 -13.96 -2.70 -0.82
CA PHE A 500 -15.14 -2.42 -0.02
C PHE A 500 -15.63 -3.70 0.63
N GLN A 501 -15.53 -3.75 1.96
CA GLN A 501 -15.87 -4.94 2.73
C GLN A 501 -17.17 -4.72 3.49
N TYR A 502 -18.24 -5.38 3.05
CA TYR A 502 -19.53 -5.34 3.73
C TYR A 502 -19.55 -6.33 4.91
N SER A 503 -20.35 -6.03 5.94
CA SER A 503 -20.39 -6.82 7.18
C SER A 503 -21.76 -7.48 7.46
N GLY A 504 -21.71 -8.69 8.01
CA GLY A 504 -22.81 -9.45 8.59
C GLY A 504 -23.17 -9.07 10.04
N TYR A 505 -22.64 -7.96 10.57
CA TYR A 505 -22.82 -7.51 11.95
C TYR A 505 -24.29 -7.44 12.39
N LYS A 506 -24.60 -7.96 13.58
CA LYS A 506 -25.96 -8.13 14.15
C LYS A 506 -26.91 -9.02 13.32
N LEU A 507 -26.39 -9.85 12.43
CA LEU A 507 -27.14 -10.96 11.79
C LEU A 507 -26.65 -12.31 12.33
N GLY A 508 -27.38 -13.39 12.05
CA GLY A 508 -27.05 -14.74 12.52
C GLY A 508 -27.39 -14.97 14.00
N GLN A 509 -26.83 -16.04 14.56
CA GLN A 509 -26.94 -16.37 15.99
C GLN A 509 -25.65 -15.94 16.70
N ALA A 510 -25.77 -15.07 17.71
CA ALA A 510 -24.65 -14.68 18.56
C ALA A 510 -24.00 -15.88 19.27
N THR A 511 -22.68 -15.84 19.46
CA THR A 511 -21.92 -16.80 20.28
C THR A 511 -22.08 -16.51 21.77
N GLY A 512 -22.15 -15.22 22.13
CA GLY A 512 -22.02 -14.71 23.49
C GLY A 512 -20.59 -14.28 23.85
N ASP A 513 -19.66 -14.48 22.92
CA ASP A 513 -18.30 -13.95 22.95
C ASP A 513 -18.21 -12.61 22.20
N PHE A 514 -17.10 -11.91 22.36
CA PHE A 514 -16.85 -10.60 21.73
C PHE A 514 -15.55 -10.63 20.92
N THR A 515 -15.52 -9.86 19.83
CA THR A 515 -14.35 -9.65 18.97
C THR A 515 -13.29 -8.78 19.66
N GLU A 516 -12.08 -8.72 19.06
CA GLU A 516 -11.01 -7.82 19.53
C GLU A 516 -11.44 -6.34 19.47
N ASN A 517 -12.38 -5.98 18.59
CA ASN A 517 -12.99 -4.65 18.50
C ASN A 517 -14.12 -4.42 19.54
N GLY A 518 -14.44 -5.40 20.39
CA GLY A 518 -15.51 -5.34 21.38
C GLY A 518 -16.93 -5.49 20.82
N LEU A 519 -17.09 -6.06 19.62
CA LEU A 519 -18.38 -6.32 18.98
C LEU A 519 -18.88 -7.73 19.33
N GLU A 520 -20.20 -7.92 19.43
CA GLU A 520 -20.80 -9.26 19.63
C GLU A 520 -20.53 -10.17 18.42
N ASP A 521 -19.95 -11.34 18.67
CA ASP A 521 -19.59 -12.32 17.63
C ASP A 521 -20.73 -13.32 17.33
N ARG A 522 -20.69 -13.98 16.16
CA ARG A 522 -21.76 -14.84 15.63
C ARG A 522 -21.27 -16.18 15.10
N GLN A 523 -22.16 -17.17 15.14
CA GLN A 523 -21.96 -18.44 14.45
C GLN A 523 -21.84 -18.23 12.93
N ALA A 524 -20.91 -18.97 12.32
CA ALA A 524 -20.52 -18.84 10.91
C ALA A 524 -21.58 -19.29 9.86
N GLY A 525 -22.85 -19.45 10.26
CA GLY A 525 -23.94 -19.79 9.36
C GLY A 525 -24.53 -18.54 8.69
N LEU A 526 -24.66 -18.58 7.36
CA LEU A 526 -25.34 -17.53 6.58
C LEU A 526 -26.86 -17.60 6.77
N GLU A 527 -27.50 -16.44 6.97
CA GLU A 527 -28.95 -16.26 6.97
C GLU A 527 -29.44 -15.41 5.79
N GLN A 528 -30.77 -15.32 5.59
CA GLN A 528 -31.35 -14.68 4.40
C GLN A 528 -30.96 -13.19 4.24
N ARG A 529 -30.70 -12.47 5.35
CA ARG A 529 -30.27 -11.07 5.32
C ARG A 529 -28.80 -10.91 4.96
N ASP A 530 -27.94 -11.91 5.17
CA ASP A 530 -26.54 -11.85 4.73
C ASP A 530 -26.47 -11.77 3.20
N TYR A 531 -27.25 -12.59 2.49
CA TYR A 531 -27.35 -12.52 1.02
C TYR A 531 -27.88 -11.16 0.53
N GLN A 532 -28.83 -10.54 1.23
CA GLN A 532 -29.31 -9.20 0.90
C GLN A 532 -28.21 -8.14 1.08
N ARG A 533 -27.50 -8.15 2.22
CA ARG A 533 -26.37 -7.23 2.47
C ARG A 533 -25.24 -7.44 1.46
N MET A 534 -24.93 -8.70 1.13
CA MET A 534 -23.95 -9.07 0.13
C MET A 534 -24.33 -8.53 -1.25
N ARG A 535 -25.56 -8.76 -1.73
CA ARG A 535 -26.01 -8.27 -3.05
C ARG A 535 -26.08 -6.76 -3.13
N LEU A 536 -26.54 -6.09 -2.06
CA LEU A 536 -26.44 -4.62 -1.93
C LEU A 536 -24.98 -4.18 -2.08
N GLY A 537 -24.06 -4.80 -1.34
CA GLY A 537 -22.65 -4.42 -1.34
C GLY A 537 -21.94 -4.69 -2.66
N LEU A 538 -22.01 -5.91 -3.17
CA LEU A 538 -21.45 -6.33 -4.45
C LEU A 538 -22.01 -5.48 -5.60
N GLY A 539 -23.33 -5.25 -5.61
CA GLY A 539 -23.96 -4.35 -6.56
C GLY A 539 -23.45 -2.91 -6.44
N THR A 540 -23.27 -2.40 -5.23
CA THR A 540 -22.73 -1.05 -4.96
C THR A 540 -21.30 -0.93 -5.47
N VAL A 541 -20.44 -1.92 -5.20
CA VAL A 541 -19.08 -1.97 -5.76
C VAL A 541 -19.13 -1.97 -7.27
N LEU A 542 -19.99 -2.79 -7.90
CA LEU A 542 -20.16 -2.88 -9.35
C LEU A 542 -20.62 -1.56 -10.00
N MET A 543 -21.16 -0.60 -9.26
CA MET A 543 -21.43 0.75 -9.80
C MET A 543 -20.13 1.52 -10.10
N GLY A 544 -19.01 1.14 -9.49
CA GLY A 544 -17.67 1.65 -9.75
C GLY A 544 -16.66 0.52 -9.97
N ASP A 545 -15.38 0.84 -9.79
CA ASP A 545 -14.25 0.01 -10.22
C ASP A 545 -13.41 -0.56 -9.07
N GLY A 546 -14.06 -0.81 -7.92
CA GLY A 546 -13.48 -1.45 -6.77
C GLY A 546 -13.50 -2.98 -6.79
N PHE A 547 -13.06 -3.54 -5.66
CA PHE A 547 -13.07 -4.94 -5.29
C PHE A 547 -14.09 -5.12 -4.15
N PHE A 548 -14.86 -6.21 -4.19
CA PHE A 548 -15.88 -6.50 -3.17
C PHE A 548 -15.41 -7.60 -2.22
N GLY A 549 -15.52 -7.34 -0.92
CA GLY A 549 -15.35 -8.31 0.14
C GLY A 549 -16.58 -8.38 1.06
N TYR A 550 -16.68 -9.49 1.79
CA TYR A 550 -17.72 -9.70 2.79
C TYR A 550 -17.15 -10.45 4.00
N ASP A 551 -17.50 -10.02 5.20
CA ASP A 551 -17.11 -10.61 6.48
C ASP A 551 -18.31 -10.65 7.45
N PHE A 552 -18.23 -11.41 8.55
CA PHE A 552 -19.29 -11.42 9.55
C PHE A 552 -19.23 -10.28 10.57
N VAL A 553 -18.06 -9.91 11.09
CA VAL A 553 -17.91 -8.89 12.14
C VAL A 553 -16.59 -8.12 12.04
N ASP A 554 -15.44 -8.77 12.24
CA ASP A 554 -14.14 -8.15 12.55
C ASP A 554 -12.97 -8.59 11.64
N ASN A 555 -13.27 -9.18 10.47
CA ASN A 555 -12.29 -9.66 9.49
C ASN A 555 -11.49 -10.90 9.92
N THR A 556 -11.92 -11.60 10.98
CA THR A 556 -11.30 -12.86 11.45
C THR A 556 -11.95 -14.13 10.90
N THR A 557 -13.07 -13.99 10.16
CA THR A 557 -13.82 -15.08 9.54
C THR A 557 -13.00 -15.81 8.45
N LEU A 558 -13.28 -17.09 8.20
CA LEU A 558 -12.93 -17.71 6.91
C LEU A 558 -13.48 -16.89 5.73
N PRO A 559 -12.75 -16.79 4.60
CA PRO A 559 -13.23 -16.14 3.40
C PRO A 559 -14.59 -16.70 2.92
N ILE A 560 -15.63 -15.90 3.06
CA ILE A 560 -17.02 -16.27 2.75
C ILE A 560 -17.21 -16.32 1.23
N TRP A 561 -17.88 -17.36 0.72
CA TRP A 561 -18.11 -17.57 -0.70
C TRP A 561 -19.59 -17.53 -1.08
N PHE A 562 -19.92 -16.75 -2.12
CA PHE A 562 -21.27 -16.58 -2.62
C PHE A 562 -21.43 -17.06 -4.08
N ASP A 563 -22.64 -17.49 -4.43
CA ASP A 563 -23.03 -17.91 -5.80
C ASP A 563 -22.70 -16.85 -6.85
N GLU A 564 -22.84 -15.56 -6.52
CA GLU A 564 -22.56 -14.42 -7.38
C GLU A 564 -21.07 -14.18 -7.69
N TYR A 565 -20.13 -14.82 -7.00
CA TYR A 565 -18.69 -14.52 -7.11
C TYR A 565 -18.04 -15.11 -8.36
N ALA A 566 -18.45 -16.31 -8.78
CA ALA A 566 -17.93 -16.96 -9.98
C ALA A 566 -19.00 -17.85 -10.62
N VAL A 567 -19.32 -17.59 -11.89
CA VAL A 567 -20.47 -18.17 -12.60
C VAL A 567 -20.01 -18.67 -13.97
N GLY A 568 -20.22 -19.96 -14.24
CA GLY A 568 -19.86 -20.56 -15.52
C GLY A 568 -20.72 -20.08 -16.69
N ASN A 569 -20.30 -20.33 -17.93
CA ASN A 569 -21.01 -19.89 -19.15
C ASN A 569 -22.48 -20.38 -19.26
N ASN A 570 -22.85 -21.46 -18.55
CA ASN A 570 -24.22 -21.94 -18.43
C ASN A 570 -25.08 -21.09 -17.47
N GLY A 571 -24.48 -20.19 -16.70
CA GLY A 571 -25.11 -19.37 -15.67
C GLY A 571 -25.27 -20.07 -14.31
N VAL A 572 -24.59 -21.19 -14.09
CA VAL A 572 -24.52 -21.89 -12.79
C VAL A 572 -23.24 -21.45 -12.06
N PRO A 573 -23.29 -21.12 -10.76
CA PRO A 573 -22.11 -20.83 -9.97
C PRO A 573 -21.09 -21.97 -9.97
N VAL A 574 -19.80 -21.63 -10.02
CA VAL A 574 -18.69 -22.58 -9.94
C VAL A 574 -17.53 -21.91 -9.19
N MET A 575 -17.17 -22.45 -8.02
CA MET A 575 -16.07 -21.97 -7.19
C MET A 575 -14.70 -22.31 -7.82
N ASN A 576 -14.31 -21.56 -8.85
CA ASN A 576 -13.10 -21.75 -9.65
C ASN A 576 -12.69 -20.42 -10.33
N LEU A 577 -11.38 -20.15 -10.39
CA LEU A 577 -10.79 -19.01 -11.12
C LEU A 577 -11.35 -18.85 -12.53
N SER A 578 -11.52 -19.93 -13.29
CA SER A 578 -12.00 -19.87 -14.68
C SER A 578 -13.47 -19.47 -14.85
N ALA A 579 -14.19 -19.25 -13.74
CA ALA A 579 -15.57 -18.75 -13.71
C ALA A 579 -15.67 -17.35 -13.06
N LYS A 580 -14.56 -16.77 -12.61
CA LYS A 580 -14.49 -15.36 -12.17
C LYS A 580 -14.59 -14.40 -13.35
N GLY A 581 -14.82 -13.12 -13.07
CA GLY A 581 -14.84 -12.07 -14.10
C GLY A 581 -15.92 -12.28 -15.18
N TYR A 582 -16.95 -13.08 -14.88
CA TYR A 582 -17.90 -13.62 -15.86
C TYR A 582 -18.82 -12.56 -16.48
N LEU A 583 -18.91 -11.35 -15.91
CA LEU A 583 -19.59 -10.22 -16.53
C LEU A 583 -18.77 -9.61 -17.68
N GLY A 584 -17.45 -9.83 -17.68
CA GLY A 584 -16.50 -9.21 -18.61
C GLY A 584 -16.25 -7.74 -18.29
N GLN A 585 -16.01 -6.97 -19.35
CA GLN A 585 -15.74 -5.53 -19.26
C GLN A 585 -17.02 -4.71 -18.99
N PRO A 586 -16.93 -3.53 -18.33
CA PRO A 586 -18.04 -2.60 -18.21
C PRO A 586 -18.27 -1.87 -19.55
N LEU A 587 -19.53 -1.78 -19.96
CA LEU A 587 -19.97 -1.10 -21.19
C LEU A 587 -20.17 0.41 -21.01
N GLY A 588 -19.98 0.93 -19.80
CA GLY A 588 -20.07 2.34 -19.47
C GLY A 588 -20.00 2.61 -17.97
N GLU A 589 -20.23 3.87 -17.61
CA GLU A 589 -20.43 4.32 -16.23
C GLU A 589 -21.82 3.88 -15.72
N ALA A 590 -21.96 3.77 -14.39
CA ALA A 590 -23.27 3.49 -13.79
C ALA A 590 -24.20 4.71 -13.87
N TYR A 591 -25.48 4.47 -14.11
CA TYR A 591 -26.53 5.49 -14.20
C TYR A 591 -27.77 5.09 -13.40
N GLU A 592 -28.65 6.05 -13.09
CA GLU A 592 -29.87 5.80 -12.34
C GLU A 592 -31.11 5.68 -13.23
N ILE A 593 -31.92 4.66 -12.95
CA ILE A 593 -33.25 4.45 -13.52
C ILE A 593 -34.27 5.12 -12.58
N PHE A 594 -34.57 6.39 -12.84
CA PHE A 594 -35.65 7.10 -12.14
C PHE A 594 -37.00 6.47 -12.48
N GLY A 595 -37.73 6.02 -11.46
CA GLY A 595 -39.09 5.49 -11.65
C GLY A 595 -40.06 6.57 -12.10
N SER A 596 -41.06 6.18 -12.91
CA SER A 596 -42.08 7.09 -13.48
C SER A 596 -43.04 7.72 -12.47
N ALA A 597 -42.87 7.41 -11.17
CA ALA A 597 -43.58 8.03 -10.06
C ALA A 597 -42.78 9.15 -9.37
N ASN A 598 -41.54 9.42 -9.82
CA ASN A 598 -40.76 10.56 -9.36
C ASN A 598 -41.19 11.83 -10.10
N GLU A 599 -41.46 12.91 -9.36
CA GLU A 599 -41.94 14.20 -9.86
C GLU A 599 -40.94 15.30 -9.48
N THR A 600 -40.33 15.98 -10.47
CA THR A 600 -39.50 17.16 -10.20
C THR A 600 -40.38 18.31 -9.74
N VAL A 601 -40.32 18.66 -8.45
CA VAL A 601 -41.13 19.72 -7.84
C VAL A 601 -40.57 21.10 -8.19
N PHE A 602 -39.25 21.24 -8.20
CA PHE A 602 -38.56 22.39 -8.79
C PHE A 602 -37.14 22.03 -9.23
N PHE A 603 -36.58 22.90 -10.08
CA PHE A 603 -35.19 22.87 -10.53
C PHE A 603 -34.69 24.32 -10.68
N VAL A 604 -33.48 24.59 -10.20
CA VAL A 604 -32.80 25.89 -10.26
C VAL A 604 -31.37 25.65 -10.76
N ASP A 605 -31.06 26.16 -11.96
CA ASP A 605 -29.74 26.13 -12.62
C ASP A 605 -29.16 27.54 -12.77
N PHE A 606 -29.77 28.54 -12.13
CA PHE A 606 -29.39 29.96 -12.12
C PHE A 606 -29.35 30.68 -13.49
N GLU A 607 -29.59 29.99 -14.60
CA GLU A 607 -29.59 30.54 -15.96
C GLU A 607 -30.69 31.58 -16.22
N GLN A 608 -31.70 31.72 -15.34
CA GLN A 608 -32.80 32.68 -15.49
C GLN A 608 -33.11 33.45 -14.18
N PRO A 609 -33.53 34.73 -14.22
CA PRO A 609 -33.63 35.58 -13.03
C PRO A 609 -34.72 35.24 -11.99
N SER A 610 -35.58 34.24 -12.24
CA SER A 610 -36.73 33.94 -11.38
C SER A 610 -37.11 32.45 -11.43
N GLN A 611 -36.27 31.60 -10.85
CA GLN A 611 -36.46 30.13 -10.85
C GLN A 611 -36.98 29.55 -9.54
N PHE A 612 -36.70 30.18 -8.39
CA PHE A 612 -37.20 29.72 -7.09
C PHE A 612 -38.73 29.85 -6.99
N PRO A 613 -39.47 28.77 -6.65
CA PRO A 613 -40.87 28.85 -6.27
C PRO A 613 -41.14 29.81 -5.11
N SER A 614 -42.36 30.33 -5.04
CA SER A 614 -42.81 31.13 -3.88
C SER A 614 -42.64 30.33 -2.57
N GLY A 615 -42.14 30.97 -1.53
CA GLY A 615 -41.77 30.29 -0.28
C GLY A 615 -40.42 29.59 -0.29
N THR A 616 -39.62 29.68 -1.37
CA THR A 616 -38.24 29.18 -1.42
C THR A 616 -37.27 30.29 -1.81
N GLY A 617 -35.98 30.11 -1.53
CA GLY A 617 -34.96 31.04 -2.01
C GLY A 617 -33.55 30.75 -1.46
N SER A 618 -32.64 31.66 -1.79
CA SER A 618 -31.26 31.67 -1.31
C SER A 618 -30.94 32.95 -0.54
N ALA A 619 -30.23 32.83 0.58
CA ALA A 619 -29.70 33.94 1.37
C ALA A 619 -28.19 34.02 1.21
N ASN A 620 -27.60 35.23 1.27
CA ASN A 620 -26.16 35.44 1.13
C ASN A 620 -25.55 34.94 -0.21
N ALA A 621 -26.39 34.83 -1.24
CA ALA A 621 -26.04 34.39 -2.59
C ALA A 621 -25.43 35.52 -3.42
N THR A 622 -24.28 35.25 -4.06
CA THR A 622 -23.66 36.11 -5.06
C THR A 622 -23.62 35.38 -6.41
N PRO A 623 -24.42 35.78 -7.42
CA PRO A 623 -24.33 35.19 -8.75
C PRO A 623 -22.96 35.42 -9.39
N THR A 624 -22.47 34.43 -10.13
CA THR A 624 -21.19 34.50 -10.87
C THR A 624 -21.36 34.01 -12.30
N SER A 625 -20.53 34.56 -13.20
CA SER A 625 -20.39 34.13 -14.60
C SER A 625 -18.92 33.94 -15.00
N ASP A 626 -18.01 33.80 -14.03
CA ASP A 626 -16.63 33.41 -14.29
C ASP A 626 -16.57 31.92 -14.65
N ALA A 627 -16.12 31.60 -15.87
CA ALA A 627 -16.00 30.24 -16.37
C ALA A 627 -15.02 29.33 -15.59
N ASN A 628 -14.19 29.89 -14.69
CA ASN A 628 -13.37 29.11 -13.76
C ASN A 628 -14.13 28.70 -12.49
N VAL A 629 -15.28 29.34 -12.23
CA VAL A 629 -16.08 29.22 -11.00
C VAL A 629 -17.40 28.52 -11.28
N VAL A 630 -18.07 28.87 -12.38
CA VAL A 630 -19.35 28.32 -12.85
C VAL A 630 -19.26 26.78 -13.00
N LEU A 631 -20.32 26.08 -12.58
CA LEU A 631 -20.43 24.62 -12.60
C LEU A 631 -21.06 24.09 -13.89
N GLY A 632 -22.08 24.79 -14.42
CA GLY A 632 -22.71 24.51 -15.70
C GLY A 632 -23.29 25.78 -16.34
N GLY A 633 -23.72 25.70 -17.60
CA GLY A 633 -24.36 26.82 -18.28
C GLY A 633 -23.45 28.05 -18.44
N ALA A 634 -23.97 29.21 -18.03
CA ALA A 634 -23.32 30.51 -18.04
C ALA A 634 -23.33 31.22 -16.67
N GLN A 635 -24.14 30.76 -15.70
CA GLN A 635 -24.21 31.32 -14.34
C GLN A 635 -24.36 30.24 -13.26
N SER A 636 -23.74 30.49 -12.11
CA SER A 636 -23.96 29.72 -10.86
C SER A 636 -24.05 30.70 -9.67
N VAL A 637 -24.30 30.22 -8.45
CA VAL A 637 -24.29 31.05 -7.24
C VAL A 637 -23.13 30.68 -6.32
N VAL A 638 -22.44 31.70 -5.81
CA VAL A 638 -21.42 31.58 -4.75
C VAL A 638 -22.03 31.97 -3.41
N PHE A 639 -21.79 31.16 -2.38
CA PHE A 639 -22.00 31.50 -0.98
C PHE A 639 -20.64 31.65 -0.28
N SER A 640 -20.42 32.77 0.40
CA SER A 640 -19.12 33.13 1.00
C SER A 640 -19.29 33.70 2.40
N ASN A 641 -18.38 33.35 3.31
CA ASN A 641 -18.24 34.02 4.61
C ASN A 641 -16.78 34.02 5.08
N SER A 642 -16.40 35.02 5.86
CA SER A 642 -15.05 35.17 6.44
C SER A 642 -15.08 35.78 7.85
N THR A 643 -16.23 35.76 8.52
CA THR A 643 -16.45 36.28 9.87
C THR A 643 -17.41 35.41 10.69
N LEU A 644 -17.56 34.12 10.38
CA LEU A 644 -18.24 33.17 11.25
C LEU A 644 -17.32 32.85 12.43
N LEU A 645 -17.88 32.80 13.63
CA LEU A 645 -17.21 32.24 14.80
C LEU A 645 -17.34 30.71 14.80
N GLU A 646 -16.55 30.04 15.62
CA GLU A 646 -16.65 28.59 15.81
C GLU A 646 -18.06 28.20 16.29
N GLY A 647 -18.70 27.28 15.58
CA GLY A 647 -20.07 26.83 15.86
C GLY A 647 -21.20 27.70 15.26
N ASP A 648 -20.91 28.89 14.72
CA ASP A 648 -21.90 29.68 13.98
C ASP A 648 -22.33 28.98 12.67
N SER A 649 -23.41 29.46 12.03
CA SER A 649 -23.87 28.92 10.75
C SER A 649 -24.61 29.96 9.91
N MET A 650 -24.18 30.14 8.66
CA MET A 650 -24.84 31.01 7.69
C MET A 650 -25.84 30.20 6.85
N LEU A 651 -27.13 30.56 6.93
CA LEU A 651 -28.16 30.02 6.04
C LEU A 651 -27.88 30.44 4.58
N THR A 652 -27.91 29.47 3.66
CA THR A 652 -27.61 29.67 2.23
C THR A 652 -28.80 29.38 1.33
N VAL A 653 -29.51 28.27 1.54
CA VAL A 653 -30.74 27.89 0.80
C VAL A 653 -31.84 27.55 1.79
N PHE A 654 -33.09 27.94 1.51
CA PHE A 654 -34.21 27.70 2.43
C PHE A 654 -35.57 27.50 1.73
N SER A 655 -36.49 26.81 2.41
CA SER A 655 -37.92 26.93 2.19
C SER A 655 -38.67 27.35 3.46
N ILE A 656 -39.84 27.98 3.29
CA ILE A 656 -40.75 28.43 4.33
C ILE A 656 -41.98 27.51 4.28
N PRO A 657 -42.19 26.56 5.21
CA PRO A 657 -43.25 25.56 5.11
C PRO A 657 -44.67 26.13 4.93
N ALA A 658 -44.94 27.32 5.49
CA ALA A 658 -46.24 28.00 5.34
C ALA A 658 -46.49 28.61 3.94
N GLN A 659 -45.50 28.61 3.05
CA GLN A 659 -45.58 29.12 1.68
C GLN A 659 -45.19 28.05 0.64
N PHE A 660 -44.24 27.18 1.00
CA PHE A 660 -43.82 26.01 0.25
C PHE A 660 -43.94 24.74 1.13
N PRO A 661 -45.17 24.22 1.34
CA PRO A 661 -45.38 23.04 2.16
C PRO A 661 -44.93 21.76 1.44
N LEU A 662 -44.14 20.93 2.13
CA LEU A 662 -43.91 19.55 1.72
C LEU A 662 -45.06 18.66 2.21
N GLU A 663 -45.43 17.65 1.43
CA GLU A 663 -46.43 16.66 1.86
C GLU A 663 -45.86 15.78 2.99
N SER A 664 -46.68 15.42 3.96
CA SER A 664 -46.30 14.55 5.10
C SER A 664 -46.26 13.08 4.68
N ASN A 665 -45.48 12.24 5.40
CA ASN A 665 -45.28 10.81 5.09
C ASN A 665 -44.81 10.56 3.63
N THR A 666 -44.18 11.55 3.01
CA THR A 666 -43.85 11.55 1.58
C THR A 666 -42.35 11.46 1.39
N ASP A 667 -41.94 10.62 0.45
CA ASP A 667 -40.54 10.42 0.12
C ASP A 667 -40.09 11.57 -0.80
N TYR A 668 -38.93 12.17 -0.50
CA TYR A 668 -38.32 13.23 -1.29
C TYR A 668 -36.82 13.00 -1.47
N GLN A 669 -36.30 13.50 -2.59
CA GLN A 669 -34.87 13.65 -2.82
C GLN A 669 -34.51 15.10 -3.11
N LEU A 670 -33.42 15.55 -2.51
CA LEU A 670 -32.83 16.86 -2.76
C LEU A 670 -31.43 16.65 -3.33
N LEU A 671 -31.15 17.27 -4.48
CA LEU A 671 -29.87 17.20 -5.17
C LEU A 671 -29.34 18.62 -5.41
N LEU A 672 -28.02 18.79 -5.38
CA LEU A 672 -27.32 19.96 -5.91
C LEU A 672 -25.91 19.59 -6.35
N ASP A 673 -25.34 20.36 -7.27
CA ASP A 673 -23.92 20.30 -7.62
C ASP A 673 -23.15 21.38 -6.85
N TYR A 674 -21.89 21.11 -6.54
CA TYR A 674 -21.04 22.03 -5.77
C TYR A 674 -19.58 22.07 -6.24
N LYS A 675 -18.92 23.20 -5.98
CA LYS A 675 -17.45 23.38 -6.06
C LYS A 675 -16.97 24.28 -4.94
N ILE A 676 -15.97 23.85 -4.20
CA ILE A 676 -15.33 24.66 -3.15
C ILE A 676 -14.30 25.58 -3.80
N LEU A 677 -14.37 26.88 -3.51
CA LEU A 677 -13.40 27.88 -3.96
C LEU A 677 -12.34 28.14 -2.89
N SER A 678 -12.78 28.18 -1.63
CA SER A 678 -11.92 28.28 -0.47
C SER A 678 -12.59 27.63 0.73
N ALA A 679 -11.76 27.12 1.64
CA ALA A 679 -12.15 26.77 2.98
C ALA A 679 -10.98 27.11 3.89
N GLU A 680 -11.28 27.51 5.12
CA GLU A 680 -10.33 27.48 6.23
C GLU A 680 -10.09 26.00 6.64
N ASP A 681 -8.90 25.67 7.13
CA ASP A 681 -8.55 24.32 7.58
C ASP A 681 -9.00 24.05 9.03
N GLY A 682 -8.97 22.77 9.45
CA GLY A 682 -9.35 22.30 10.78
C GLY A 682 -10.73 21.62 10.85
N VAL A 683 -10.96 20.84 11.91
CA VAL A 683 -12.22 20.13 12.20
C VAL A 683 -13.34 21.09 12.53
N ARG A 684 -14.56 20.67 12.19
CA ARG A 684 -15.77 21.48 12.25
C ARG A 684 -16.92 20.63 12.81
N PRO A 685 -17.49 20.94 13.99
CA PRO A 685 -18.55 20.11 14.58
C PRO A 685 -19.81 19.91 13.71
N ASN A 686 -20.03 20.78 12.73
CA ASN A 686 -21.14 20.71 11.77
C ASN A 686 -20.68 20.45 10.31
N GLY A 687 -19.41 20.10 10.09
CA GLY A 687 -18.76 20.08 8.78
C GLY A 687 -18.52 21.50 8.21
N PHE A 688 -18.22 21.58 6.91
CA PHE A 688 -18.02 22.84 6.18
C PHE A 688 -19.34 23.40 5.63
N PHE A 689 -20.11 22.55 4.96
CA PHE A 689 -21.39 22.88 4.34
C PHE A 689 -22.34 21.70 4.50
N SER A 690 -23.59 21.96 4.88
CA SER A 690 -24.65 20.94 4.91
C SER A 690 -25.86 21.38 4.11
N VAL A 691 -26.62 20.40 3.63
CA VAL A 691 -27.92 20.59 2.98
C VAL A 691 -28.82 19.40 3.30
N GLY A 692 -30.11 19.64 3.47
CA GLY A 692 -31.08 18.57 3.62
C GLY A 692 -32.50 19.06 3.79
N ILE A 693 -33.36 18.15 4.23
CA ILE A 693 -34.73 18.44 4.64
C ILE A 693 -34.78 18.26 6.16
N GLN A 694 -35.24 19.28 6.88
CA GLN A 694 -35.44 19.23 8.31
C GLN A 694 -36.94 19.22 8.61
N ASP A 695 -37.39 18.21 9.35
CA ASP A 695 -38.77 18.10 9.83
C ASP A 695 -38.80 18.25 11.36
N PRO A 696 -39.53 19.22 11.92
CA PRO A 696 -39.67 19.38 13.38
C PRO A 696 -40.34 18.20 14.10
N ALA A 697 -40.85 17.19 13.39
CA ALA A 697 -41.37 15.95 13.95
C ALA A 697 -40.34 14.80 14.04
N MET A 698 -39.11 15.00 13.54
CA MET A 698 -38.01 14.01 13.60
C MET A 698 -37.27 14.04 14.94
N SER A 699 -36.67 12.90 15.30
CA SER A 699 -35.66 12.80 16.36
C SER A 699 -34.36 13.51 15.96
N PRO A 700 -33.43 13.76 16.90
CA PRO A 700 -32.10 14.29 16.59
C PRO A 700 -31.32 13.39 15.61
N GLU A 701 -31.41 12.07 15.79
CA GLU A 701 -30.74 11.07 14.94
C GLU A 701 -31.35 11.05 13.53
N GLU A 702 -32.69 11.06 13.43
CA GLU A 702 -33.41 11.15 12.15
C GLU A 702 -33.08 12.44 11.39
N SER A 703 -33.00 13.58 12.11
CA SER A 703 -32.65 14.89 11.52
C SER A 703 -31.15 15.06 11.21
N ALA A 704 -30.27 14.21 11.74
CA ALA A 704 -28.88 14.11 11.31
C ALA A 704 -28.80 13.26 10.02
N ALA A 705 -29.48 12.11 10.00
CA ALA A 705 -29.56 11.22 8.84
C ALA A 705 -30.30 11.82 7.62
N SER A 706 -31.02 12.93 7.78
CA SER A 706 -31.74 13.64 6.71
C SER A 706 -30.92 14.74 6.00
N ARG A 707 -29.60 14.80 6.21
CA ARG A 707 -28.70 15.82 5.67
C ARG A 707 -27.48 15.19 4.98
N ALA A 708 -27.04 15.79 3.87
CA ALA A 708 -25.71 15.55 3.30
C ALA A 708 -24.76 16.64 3.77
N VAL A 709 -23.53 16.28 4.13
CA VAL A 709 -22.54 17.17 4.75
C VAL A 709 -21.18 17.00 4.07
N ILE A 710 -20.53 18.12 3.76
CA ILE A 710 -19.12 18.16 3.35
C ILE A 710 -18.29 18.27 4.62
N TRP A 711 -17.66 17.18 5.05
CA TRP A 711 -16.82 17.15 6.24
C TRP A 711 -15.39 17.64 5.97
N GLU A 712 -14.78 17.18 4.88
CA GLU A 712 -13.38 17.47 4.53
C GLU A 712 -13.32 18.41 3.31
N PRO A 713 -13.38 19.73 3.48
CA PRO A 713 -13.30 20.66 2.36
C PRO A 713 -11.87 20.78 1.83
N GLU A 714 -11.75 21.02 0.52
CA GLU A 714 -10.50 21.45 -0.12
C GLU A 714 -10.80 22.36 -1.31
N ALA A 715 -10.00 23.40 -1.53
CA ALA A 715 -10.18 24.30 -2.66
C ALA A 715 -10.02 23.56 -3.99
N GLY A 716 -11.02 23.68 -4.87
CA GLY A 716 -11.11 22.93 -6.13
C GLY A 716 -11.85 21.60 -6.04
N GLN A 717 -12.14 21.09 -4.84
CA GLN A 717 -13.01 19.91 -4.65
C GLN A 717 -14.42 20.23 -5.20
N ALA A 718 -14.98 19.30 -5.97
CA ALA A 718 -16.29 19.44 -6.59
C ALA A 718 -17.03 18.09 -6.63
N GLY A 719 -18.35 18.14 -6.81
CA GLY A 719 -19.19 16.96 -6.92
C GLY A 719 -20.67 17.29 -6.79
N SER A 720 -21.49 16.30 -6.44
CA SER A 720 -22.92 16.49 -6.16
C SER A 720 -23.22 16.04 -4.72
N LEU A 721 -24.09 16.78 -4.03
CA LEU A 721 -24.69 16.33 -2.77
C LEU A 721 -26.10 15.80 -3.04
N ARG A 722 -26.48 14.76 -2.30
CA ARG A 722 -27.79 14.12 -2.46
C ARG A 722 -28.34 13.59 -1.13
N ILE A 723 -29.58 13.97 -0.86
CA ILE A 723 -30.39 13.54 0.27
C ILE A 723 -31.55 12.72 -0.27
N SER A 724 -31.92 11.68 0.45
CA SER A 724 -33.11 10.85 0.19
C SER A 724 -33.77 10.54 1.52
N MET A 725 -34.96 11.07 1.78
CA MET A 725 -35.62 10.98 3.10
C MET A 725 -37.15 10.97 3.00
N LYS A 726 -37.81 10.50 4.06
CA LYS A 726 -39.26 10.56 4.22
C LYS A 726 -39.63 11.67 5.21
N THR A 727 -40.51 12.59 4.80
CA THR A 727 -41.12 13.59 5.71
C THR A 727 -42.08 12.91 6.70
N ILE A 728 -42.28 13.51 7.87
CA ILE A 728 -43.17 13.01 8.93
C ILE A 728 -44.34 13.98 9.12
N GLY A 729 -44.05 15.26 9.33
CA GLY A 729 -45.02 16.33 9.57
C GLY A 729 -45.30 17.22 8.35
N PRO A 730 -46.13 18.26 8.51
CA PRO A 730 -46.42 19.26 7.47
C PRO A 730 -45.45 20.47 7.52
N ASN A 731 -44.54 20.48 8.50
CA ASN A 731 -43.64 21.62 8.78
C ASN A 731 -42.22 21.39 8.24
N ALA A 732 -42.00 20.38 7.38
CA ALA A 732 -40.70 20.07 6.83
C ALA A 732 -40.20 21.18 5.89
N ALA A 733 -38.93 21.58 6.05
CA ALA A 733 -38.28 22.64 5.29
C ALA A 733 -37.00 22.13 4.61
N ILE A 734 -36.72 22.63 3.41
CA ILE A 734 -35.38 22.53 2.81
C ILE A 734 -34.51 23.56 3.52
N LEU A 735 -33.32 23.16 3.97
CA LEU A 735 -32.33 24.05 4.57
C LEU A 735 -30.92 23.65 4.11
N ALA A 736 -30.10 24.66 3.78
CA ALA A 736 -28.67 24.51 3.57
C ALA A 736 -27.90 25.60 4.34
N TYR A 737 -26.71 25.23 4.80
CA TYR A 737 -25.88 26.05 5.68
C TYR A 737 -24.42 25.98 5.27
N LEU A 738 -23.74 27.13 5.31
CA LEU A 738 -22.28 27.21 5.40
C LEU A 738 -21.92 27.36 6.89
N HIS A 739 -21.20 26.40 7.44
CA HIS A 739 -20.92 26.29 8.88
C HIS A 739 -19.56 26.91 9.29
N SER A 740 -18.86 27.55 8.35
CA SER A 740 -17.47 27.97 8.53
C SER A 740 -17.00 28.99 7.50
N ASN A 741 -15.82 29.59 7.75
CA ASN A 741 -15.22 30.53 6.82
C ASN A 741 -14.72 29.83 5.55
N GLY A 742 -14.97 30.46 4.39
CA GLY A 742 -14.71 29.88 3.08
C GLY A 742 -15.68 30.38 2.00
N SER A 743 -15.72 29.68 0.88
CA SER A 743 -16.61 29.98 -0.26
C SER A 743 -16.91 28.73 -1.08
N ILE A 744 -18.19 28.54 -1.39
CA ILE A 744 -18.72 27.39 -2.14
C ILE A 744 -19.63 27.88 -3.28
N VAL A 745 -19.43 27.33 -4.47
CA VAL A 745 -20.35 27.45 -5.61
C VAL A 745 -21.38 26.34 -5.49
N VAL A 746 -22.65 26.68 -5.75
CA VAL A 746 -23.77 25.73 -5.80
C VAL A 746 -24.53 25.94 -7.11
N ASP A 747 -24.99 24.84 -7.70
CA ASP A 747 -25.74 24.81 -8.95
C ASP A 747 -26.74 23.64 -9.02
N ASN A 748 -27.58 23.58 -10.05
CA ASN A 748 -28.48 22.48 -10.39
C ASN A 748 -29.40 22.00 -9.25
N ILE A 749 -29.80 22.88 -8.33
CA ILE A 749 -30.59 22.54 -7.15
C ILE A 749 -31.95 21.96 -7.58
N ARG A 750 -32.25 20.71 -7.18
CA ARG A 750 -33.45 19.98 -7.58
C ARG A 750 -34.13 19.32 -6.40
N LEU A 751 -35.42 19.61 -6.19
CA LEU A 751 -36.29 18.79 -5.36
C LEU A 751 -37.09 17.83 -6.24
N VAL A 752 -37.01 16.54 -5.94
CA VAL A 752 -37.80 15.48 -6.56
C VAL A 752 -38.68 14.85 -5.49
N LYS A 753 -39.99 14.79 -5.72
CA LYS A 753 -40.94 14.01 -4.92
C LYS A 753 -40.88 12.56 -5.40
N GLY A 754 -40.63 11.63 -4.49
CA GLY A 754 -40.45 10.20 -4.77
C GLY A 754 -39.23 9.61 -4.08
N LYS A 755 -39.07 8.29 -4.20
CA LYS A 755 -38.03 7.51 -3.52
C LYS A 755 -36.67 7.52 -4.22
N GLY A 756 -36.58 8.10 -5.43
CA GLY A 756 -35.45 7.95 -6.33
C GLY A 756 -35.58 6.74 -7.25
N GLY A 757 -34.45 6.16 -7.63
CA GLY A 757 -34.34 5.10 -8.62
C GLY A 757 -33.37 3.98 -8.27
N VAL A 758 -33.35 2.99 -9.15
CA VAL A 758 -32.40 1.87 -9.13
C VAL A 758 -31.17 2.27 -9.93
N PHE A 759 -29.99 2.07 -9.36
CA PHE A 759 -28.73 2.27 -10.07
C PHE A 759 -28.41 1.04 -10.92
N ARG A 760 -27.92 1.27 -12.14
CA ARG A 760 -27.61 0.25 -13.14
C ARG A 760 -26.21 0.45 -13.70
N ARG A 761 -25.48 -0.65 -13.90
CA ARG A 761 -24.31 -0.68 -14.79
C ARG A 761 -24.38 -1.90 -15.72
N ASP A 762 -24.10 -1.67 -16.98
CA ASP A 762 -24.04 -2.70 -18.01
C ASP A 762 -22.61 -3.23 -18.16
N PHE A 763 -22.49 -4.55 -18.34
CA PHE A 763 -21.26 -5.26 -18.63
C PHE A 763 -21.45 -6.13 -19.88
N GLU A 764 -20.37 -6.58 -20.52
CA GLU A 764 -20.45 -7.35 -21.77
C GLU A 764 -21.42 -8.52 -21.70
N LYS A 765 -21.38 -9.29 -20.61
CA LYS A 765 -22.09 -10.56 -20.39
C LYS A 765 -23.19 -10.46 -19.32
N GLY A 766 -23.49 -9.25 -18.81
CA GLY A 766 -24.49 -9.06 -17.77
C GLY A 766 -24.87 -7.61 -17.46
N ILE A 767 -25.63 -7.45 -16.37
CA ILE A 767 -26.16 -6.18 -15.86
C ILE A 767 -26.13 -6.25 -14.33
N ALA A 768 -25.58 -5.23 -13.66
CA ALA A 768 -25.71 -5.06 -12.21
C ALA A 768 -26.79 -4.01 -11.92
N LEU A 769 -27.62 -4.28 -10.91
CA LEU A 769 -28.70 -3.42 -10.46
C LEU A 769 -28.66 -3.28 -8.94
N VAL A 770 -28.82 -2.06 -8.42
CA VAL A 770 -28.84 -1.74 -6.98
C VAL A 770 -30.05 -0.89 -6.66
N ASN A 771 -30.84 -1.28 -5.67
CA ASN A 771 -31.88 -0.43 -5.10
C ASN A 771 -31.43 0.13 -3.74
N PRO A 772 -30.80 1.31 -3.71
CA PRO A 772 -30.46 1.98 -2.46
C PRO A 772 -31.69 2.65 -1.81
N THR A 773 -32.84 2.68 -2.49
CA THR A 773 -34.02 3.40 -1.98
C THR A 773 -34.68 2.66 -0.82
N ILE A 774 -35.38 3.43 0.01
CA ILE A 774 -36.10 2.97 1.22
C ILE A 774 -37.41 2.19 0.91
N GLY A 775 -37.54 1.61 -0.27
CA GLY A 775 -38.70 0.81 -0.66
C GLY A 775 -38.40 -0.13 -1.81
N SER A 776 -39.21 -1.19 -1.97
CA SER A 776 -39.10 -2.03 -3.15
C SER A 776 -39.45 -1.25 -4.42
N PHE A 777 -38.69 -1.46 -5.49
CA PHE A 777 -38.81 -0.78 -6.77
C PHE A 777 -39.12 -1.80 -7.87
N PHE A 778 -40.07 -1.49 -8.76
CA PHE A 778 -40.37 -2.33 -9.93
C PHE A 778 -39.71 -1.77 -11.19
N LEU A 779 -38.83 -2.56 -11.80
CA LEU A 779 -38.21 -2.32 -13.09
C LEU A 779 -39.09 -2.96 -14.17
N SER A 780 -39.55 -2.17 -15.14
CA SER A 780 -40.26 -2.70 -16.31
C SER A 780 -39.32 -3.49 -17.22
N GLN A 781 -39.86 -4.21 -18.20
CA GLN A 781 -39.02 -4.89 -19.19
C GLN A 781 -38.19 -3.90 -20.03
N ALA A 782 -38.64 -2.65 -20.21
CA ALA A 782 -37.85 -1.61 -20.86
C ALA A 782 -36.64 -1.20 -20.01
N ASP A 783 -36.83 -1.07 -18.69
CA ASP A 783 -35.76 -0.74 -17.73
C ASP A 783 -34.72 -1.86 -17.60
N ILE A 784 -35.14 -3.12 -17.79
CA ILE A 784 -34.27 -4.31 -17.81
C ILE A 784 -33.53 -4.46 -19.14
N VAL A 785 -34.17 -4.19 -20.27
CA VAL A 785 -33.52 -4.20 -21.60
C VAL A 785 -32.53 -3.02 -21.73
N GLY A 786 -32.90 -1.83 -21.25
CA GLY A 786 -32.06 -0.64 -21.15
C GLY A 786 -31.65 -0.04 -22.50
N ASN A 787 -30.89 1.06 -22.45
CA ASN A 787 -30.48 1.83 -23.64
C ASN A 787 -29.65 1.00 -24.64
N LEU A 788 -28.93 -0.01 -24.15
CA LEU A 788 -28.11 -0.93 -24.95
C LEU A 788 -28.90 -2.10 -25.57
N ASN A 789 -30.23 -2.12 -25.43
CA ASN A 789 -31.12 -3.17 -25.98
C ASN A 789 -30.67 -4.60 -25.61
N ARG A 790 -30.31 -4.81 -24.33
CA ARG A 790 -29.75 -6.09 -23.83
C ARG A 790 -30.75 -7.23 -24.05
N SER A 791 -30.24 -8.36 -24.52
CA SER A 791 -31.04 -9.56 -24.85
C SER A 791 -30.55 -10.79 -24.10
N GLY A 792 -31.39 -11.83 -24.02
CA GLY A 792 -31.08 -13.06 -23.27
C GLY A 792 -31.04 -12.87 -21.75
N VAL A 793 -31.60 -11.77 -21.23
CA VAL A 793 -31.48 -11.37 -19.82
C VAL A 793 -32.13 -12.40 -18.90
N ARG A 794 -31.38 -12.91 -17.93
CA ARG A 794 -31.80 -13.96 -16.98
C ARG A 794 -31.09 -13.84 -15.63
N ARG A 795 -31.66 -14.49 -14.62
CA ARG A 795 -31.02 -14.64 -13.29
C ARG A 795 -29.87 -15.65 -13.36
N ILE A 796 -28.94 -15.55 -12.41
CA ILE A 796 -27.98 -16.62 -12.10
C ILE A 796 -28.78 -17.85 -11.63
N SER A 797 -28.27 -19.06 -11.86
CA SER A 797 -28.87 -20.34 -11.44
C SER A 797 -28.17 -20.89 -10.20
N GLY A 798 -28.34 -20.18 -9.09
CA GLY A 798 -27.69 -20.44 -7.81
C GLY A 798 -28.35 -21.56 -6.98
N SER A 799 -27.71 -21.84 -5.86
CA SER A 799 -28.07 -22.89 -4.89
C SER A 799 -28.24 -22.36 -3.46
N GLN A 800 -27.63 -21.22 -3.13
CA GLN A 800 -27.67 -20.59 -1.81
C GLN A 800 -28.95 -19.76 -1.61
N ASP A 801 -29.25 -18.85 -2.54
CA ASP A 801 -30.54 -18.15 -2.64
C ASP A 801 -31.24 -18.53 -3.96
N PRO A 802 -31.91 -19.69 -4.03
CA PRO A 802 -32.63 -20.13 -5.23
C PRO A 802 -33.97 -19.40 -5.43
N VAL A 803 -34.32 -18.41 -4.59
CA VAL A 803 -35.49 -17.53 -4.81
C VAL A 803 -35.08 -16.37 -5.72
N VAL A 804 -33.94 -15.74 -5.43
CA VAL A 804 -33.35 -14.68 -6.25
C VAL A 804 -32.60 -15.25 -7.46
N ASN A 805 -31.75 -16.26 -7.25
CA ASN A 805 -30.92 -16.87 -8.29
C ASN A 805 -31.54 -18.16 -8.82
N ASN A 806 -32.75 -18.05 -9.38
CA ASN A 806 -33.53 -19.18 -9.90
C ASN A 806 -33.28 -19.54 -11.39
N GLY A 807 -32.22 -19.00 -12.01
CA GLY A 807 -31.84 -19.25 -13.41
C GLY A 807 -32.80 -18.72 -14.48
N SER A 808 -33.96 -18.17 -14.10
CA SER A 808 -35.06 -17.90 -15.02
C SER A 808 -34.86 -16.62 -15.85
N PRO A 809 -35.40 -16.57 -17.09
CA PRO A 809 -35.32 -15.38 -17.93
C PRO A 809 -36.19 -14.24 -17.41
N VAL A 810 -35.70 -13.01 -17.53
CA VAL A 810 -36.44 -11.80 -17.14
C VAL A 810 -37.14 -11.24 -18.38
N ILE A 811 -38.45 -11.51 -18.50
CA ILE A 811 -39.26 -11.20 -19.69
C ILE A 811 -40.43 -10.24 -19.43
N SER A 812 -40.68 -9.88 -18.17
CA SER A 812 -41.81 -9.04 -17.73
C SER A 812 -41.40 -7.96 -16.73
N GLY A 813 -40.13 -7.58 -16.69
CA GLY A 813 -39.57 -6.79 -15.59
C GLY A 813 -39.31 -7.60 -14.31
N LEU A 814 -38.90 -6.91 -13.23
CA LEU A 814 -38.72 -7.50 -11.90
C LEU A 814 -38.93 -6.47 -10.79
N SER A 815 -39.36 -6.92 -9.60
CA SER A 815 -39.25 -6.13 -8.37
C SER A 815 -37.92 -6.41 -7.68
N LEU A 816 -37.25 -5.35 -7.24
CA LEU A 816 -36.04 -5.40 -6.42
C LEU A 816 -36.40 -4.90 -4.99
N PRO A 817 -36.05 -5.59 -3.90
CA PRO A 817 -36.32 -5.11 -2.53
C PRO A 817 -35.59 -3.80 -2.21
N ALA A 818 -35.96 -3.15 -1.10
CA ALA A 818 -35.22 -2.01 -0.56
C ALA A 818 -33.84 -2.47 -0.04
N ALA A 819 -32.80 -1.65 -0.21
CA ALA A 819 -31.44 -1.97 0.23
C ALA A 819 -30.99 -3.38 -0.19
N ASP A 820 -31.15 -3.71 -1.47
CA ASP A 820 -30.78 -4.99 -2.10
C ASP A 820 -30.23 -4.74 -3.51
N GLY A 821 -29.52 -5.73 -4.07
CA GLY A 821 -29.00 -5.71 -5.43
C GLY A 821 -29.35 -6.99 -6.20
N ILE A 822 -29.08 -7.00 -7.50
CA ILE A 822 -29.16 -8.21 -8.31
C ILE A 822 -28.19 -8.15 -9.49
N ILE A 823 -27.55 -9.28 -9.78
CA ILE A 823 -26.77 -9.50 -11.00
C ILE A 823 -27.62 -10.31 -11.98
N LEU A 824 -27.73 -9.83 -13.22
CA LEU A 824 -28.40 -10.52 -14.32
C LEU A 824 -27.37 -10.89 -15.39
N LEU A 825 -27.47 -12.09 -15.91
CA LEU A 825 -26.68 -12.56 -17.07
C LEU A 825 -27.39 -12.11 -18.35
N ALA A 826 -26.62 -11.74 -19.38
CA ALA A 826 -27.13 -11.27 -20.67
C ALA A 826 -26.25 -11.75 -21.83
N ASN A 827 -26.77 -11.70 -23.06
CA ASN A 827 -25.99 -12.02 -24.26
C ASN A 827 -24.79 -11.07 -24.41
N PHE A 828 -23.67 -11.59 -24.92
CA PHE A 828 -22.44 -10.83 -25.13
C PHE A 828 -22.69 -9.57 -25.98
N SER A 829 -22.19 -8.44 -25.52
CA SER A 829 -22.07 -7.19 -26.26
C SER A 829 -20.61 -6.74 -26.19
N ASN A 830 -19.99 -6.50 -27.34
CA ASN A 830 -18.55 -6.31 -27.45
C ASN A 830 -18.10 -4.95 -26.87
N ALA A 831 -17.17 -4.97 -25.92
CA ALA A 831 -16.42 -3.79 -25.50
C ALA A 831 -14.99 -3.79 -26.08
N ALA A 832 -14.38 -2.61 -26.20
CA ALA A 832 -12.96 -2.47 -26.50
C ALA A 832 -12.47 -1.04 -26.13
N PRO A 833 -11.22 -0.87 -25.70
CA PRO A 833 -10.61 0.44 -25.49
C PRO A 833 -10.31 1.13 -26.83
N SER A 834 -10.93 2.28 -27.09
CA SER A 834 -10.64 3.07 -28.30
C SER A 834 -9.34 3.86 -28.16
N GLN A 835 -8.63 4.02 -29.29
CA GLN A 835 -7.41 4.84 -29.37
C GLN A 835 -7.70 6.27 -28.90
N PRO A 836 -6.96 6.81 -27.91
CA PRO A 836 -7.12 8.20 -27.50
C PRO A 836 -6.84 9.17 -28.65
N PRO A 837 -7.55 10.32 -28.71
CA PRO A 837 -7.25 11.37 -29.67
C PRO A 837 -5.85 11.95 -29.45
N PRO A 838 -5.27 12.65 -30.45
CA PRO A 838 -3.98 13.30 -30.30
C PRO A 838 -3.96 14.27 -29.11
N MET A 839 -2.97 14.12 -28.23
CA MET A 839 -2.75 15.02 -27.10
C MET A 839 -2.42 16.43 -27.60
N PRO A 840 -3.10 17.50 -27.15
CA PRO A 840 -2.55 18.84 -27.22
C PRO A 840 -1.52 19.04 -26.11
N LEU A 841 -0.66 20.06 -26.26
CA LEU A 841 0.26 20.51 -25.22
C LEU A 841 -0.22 21.87 -24.69
N THR A 842 -0.21 22.08 -23.38
CA THR A 842 -0.58 23.37 -22.76
C THR A 842 0.52 23.98 -21.90
N PHE A 843 1.22 23.18 -21.10
CA PHE A 843 2.04 23.73 -20.02
C PHE A 843 3.40 23.02 -19.88
N ILE A 844 4.45 23.83 -19.76
CA ILE A 844 5.82 23.40 -19.46
C ILE A 844 6.35 24.38 -18.41
N GLU A 845 6.78 23.86 -17.25
CA GLU A 845 7.31 24.68 -16.16
C GLU A 845 8.59 24.03 -15.60
N GLY A 846 9.70 24.76 -15.66
CA GLY A 846 11.01 24.28 -15.21
C GLY A 846 11.42 22.96 -15.87
N SER A 847 11.48 21.89 -15.07
CA SER A 847 11.77 20.51 -15.47
C SER A 847 10.51 19.63 -15.57
N SER A 848 9.35 20.21 -15.86
CA SER A 848 8.07 19.50 -15.98
C SER A 848 7.28 19.88 -17.23
N ALA A 849 6.45 18.95 -17.72
CA ALA A 849 5.52 19.17 -18.83
C ALA A 849 4.19 18.44 -18.56
N THR A 850 3.08 19.18 -18.65
CA THR A 850 1.74 18.63 -18.45
C THR A 850 1.10 18.30 -19.78
N LEU A 851 0.81 17.01 -19.99
CA LEU A 851 0.15 16.48 -21.17
C LEU A 851 -1.31 16.22 -20.85
N TYR A 852 -2.21 16.47 -21.80
CA TYR A 852 -3.64 16.20 -21.65
C TYR A 852 -4.23 15.69 -22.96
N TRP A 853 -5.39 15.05 -22.89
CA TRP A 853 -6.17 14.57 -24.05
C TRP A 853 -7.66 14.61 -23.71
N SER A 854 -8.53 14.39 -24.70
CA SER A 854 -9.93 14.07 -24.41
C SER A 854 -10.05 12.57 -24.13
N SER A 855 -10.94 12.19 -23.20
CA SER A 855 -11.10 10.79 -22.83
C SER A 855 -11.45 9.89 -24.02
N ALA A 856 -10.90 8.67 -24.03
CA ALA A 856 -11.27 7.65 -24.99
C ALA A 856 -12.70 7.15 -24.72
N THR A 857 -13.37 6.63 -25.76
CA THR A 857 -14.70 6.02 -25.67
C THR A 857 -14.63 4.50 -25.55
N GLY A 858 -15.72 3.87 -25.13
CA GLY A 858 -15.77 2.43 -24.86
C GLY A 858 -15.28 2.10 -23.45
N THR A 859 -14.72 0.91 -23.26
CA THR A 859 -14.16 0.51 -21.97
C THR A 859 -12.80 1.14 -21.78
N VAL A 860 -12.64 1.90 -20.70
CA VAL A 860 -11.36 2.47 -20.28
C VAL A 860 -11.22 2.25 -18.77
N ALA A 861 -10.16 1.57 -18.37
CA ALA A 861 -9.68 1.50 -16.98
C ALA A 861 -8.73 2.67 -16.69
N GLY A 862 -7.83 2.98 -17.62
CA GLY A 862 -6.95 4.14 -17.55
C GLY A 862 -6.19 4.36 -18.86
N TYR A 863 -5.10 5.14 -18.77
CA TYR A 863 -4.22 5.45 -19.90
C TYR A 863 -2.75 5.15 -19.58
N LEU A 864 -2.04 4.62 -20.58
CA LEU A 864 -0.61 4.42 -20.56
C LEU A 864 0.06 5.44 -21.48
N VAL A 865 0.74 6.43 -20.90
CA VAL A 865 1.60 7.37 -21.62
C VAL A 865 2.99 6.75 -21.74
N LYS A 866 3.59 6.76 -22.92
CA LYS A 866 5.01 6.43 -23.14
C LYS A 866 5.76 7.64 -23.69
N TYR A 867 6.91 7.94 -23.11
CA TYR A 867 7.72 9.12 -23.44
C TYR A 867 9.23 8.82 -23.47
N GLY A 868 10.01 9.72 -24.06
CA GLY A 868 11.46 9.59 -24.23
C GLY A 868 12.06 10.82 -24.89
N ILE A 869 13.39 10.88 -25.02
CA ILE A 869 14.07 11.95 -25.76
C ILE A 869 13.76 11.79 -27.26
N ASP A 870 13.48 12.88 -27.97
CA ASP A 870 13.13 12.81 -29.39
C ASP A 870 14.31 12.30 -30.24
N GLY A 871 13.99 11.51 -31.27
CA GLY A 871 14.96 10.69 -32.01
C GLY A 871 15.43 9.42 -31.29
N GLY A 872 15.10 9.22 -30.02
CA GLY A 872 15.37 8.00 -29.24
C GLY A 872 14.16 7.10 -29.02
N ASP A 873 14.34 6.06 -28.21
CA ASP A 873 13.27 5.15 -27.79
C ASP A 873 12.39 5.79 -26.69
N LEU A 874 11.09 5.45 -26.73
CA LEU A 874 10.12 5.85 -25.70
C LEU A 874 10.17 4.88 -24.51
N ALA A 875 11.31 4.89 -23.83
CA ALA A 875 11.65 3.97 -22.74
C ALA A 875 10.94 4.27 -21.41
N TYR A 876 10.42 5.49 -21.22
CA TYR A 876 9.73 5.89 -20.01
C TYR A 876 8.21 5.77 -20.16
N PHE A 877 7.52 5.60 -19.04
CA PHE A 877 6.07 5.50 -18.99
C PHE A 877 5.48 6.26 -17.80
N ALA A 878 4.20 6.60 -17.91
CA ALA A 878 3.38 7.05 -16.80
C ALA A 878 1.95 6.54 -16.99
N LEU A 879 1.27 6.22 -15.89
CA LEU A 879 -0.16 5.92 -15.89
C LEU A 879 -0.97 7.20 -15.64
N ALA A 880 -2.18 7.26 -16.20
CA ALA A 880 -3.12 8.35 -15.97
C ALA A 880 -4.56 7.84 -15.87
N ASN A 881 -5.34 8.55 -15.06
CA ASN A 881 -6.69 8.17 -14.63
C ASN A 881 -7.72 8.25 -15.78
N LYS A 882 -8.69 7.32 -15.83
CA LYS A 882 -9.73 7.34 -16.89
C LYS A 882 -10.64 8.59 -16.88
N ARG A 883 -10.95 9.12 -15.69
CA ARG A 883 -11.80 10.30 -15.44
C ARG A 883 -11.03 11.59 -15.71
N TRP A 884 -9.73 11.61 -15.41
CA TRP A 884 -8.86 12.77 -15.64
C TRP A 884 -7.75 12.43 -16.67
N PRO A 885 -8.01 12.63 -17.98
CA PRO A 885 -7.05 12.37 -19.07
C PRO A 885 -5.91 13.41 -19.10
N ILE A 886 -5.08 13.40 -18.08
CA ILE A 886 -3.95 14.32 -17.85
C ILE A 886 -2.79 13.54 -17.23
N VAL A 887 -1.55 13.94 -17.54
CA VAL A 887 -0.38 13.55 -16.76
C VAL A 887 0.63 14.69 -16.68
N THR A 888 1.17 14.92 -15.49
CA THR A 888 2.33 15.80 -15.31
C THR A 888 3.59 14.94 -15.32
N LEU A 889 4.37 15.04 -16.39
CA LEU A 889 5.71 14.49 -16.46
C LEU A 889 6.65 15.46 -15.73
N ILE A 890 7.38 15.00 -14.72
CA ILE A 890 8.37 15.80 -13.99
C ILE A 890 9.79 15.26 -14.24
N ASP A 891 10.79 15.90 -13.63
CA ASP A 891 12.20 15.49 -13.70
C ASP A 891 12.81 15.43 -15.10
N LEU A 892 12.26 16.20 -16.04
CA LEU A 892 12.71 16.29 -17.43
C LEU A 892 13.92 17.23 -17.60
N ASP A 893 14.83 16.87 -18.50
CA ASP A 893 16.05 17.62 -18.77
C ASP A 893 15.76 18.96 -19.46
N GLY A 894 16.06 20.08 -18.79
CA GLY A 894 15.89 21.43 -19.33
C GLY A 894 16.71 21.68 -20.59
N GLY A 895 16.08 22.19 -21.65
CA GLY A 895 16.68 22.35 -22.98
C GLY A 895 16.63 21.09 -23.87
N THR A 896 16.22 19.94 -23.33
CA THR A 896 15.99 18.72 -24.12
C THR A 896 14.64 18.76 -24.82
N THR A 897 14.57 18.10 -25.98
CA THR A 897 13.32 17.84 -26.70
C THR A 897 12.88 16.41 -26.46
N TYR A 898 11.65 16.25 -25.98
CA TYR A 898 11.00 14.98 -25.67
C TYR A 898 9.90 14.67 -26.67
N ARG A 899 9.59 13.38 -26.77
CA ARG A 899 8.51 12.82 -27.57
C ARG A 899 7.60 11.98 -26.67
N ALA A 900 6.29 12.06 -26.86
CA ALA A 900 5.31 11.31 -26.06
C ALA A 900 4.11 10.81 -26.88
N ARG A 901 3.49 9.70 -26.47
CA ARG A 901 2.25 9.14 -27.02
C ARG A 901 1.44 8.44 -25.94
N VAL A 902 0.12 8.34 -26.10
CA VAL A 902 -0.79 7.73 -25.12
C VAL A 902 -1.65 6.62 -25.72
N ALA A 903 -1.87 5.53 -24.99
CA ALA A 903 -2.88 4.52 -25.29
C ALA A 903 -3.86 4.44 -24.11
N SER A 904 -5.09 4.01 -24.35
CA SER A 904 -6.02 3.57 -23.30
C SER A 904 -5.78 2.09 -23.01
N TYR A 905 -6.16 1.63 -21.82
CA TYR A 905 -6.26 0.21 -21.48
C TYR A 905 -7.60 -0.11 -20.81
N ASP A 906 -8.06 -1.35 -20.92
CA ASP A 906 -9.25 -1.88 -20.24
C ASP A 906 -8.88 -2.66 -18.95
N TYR A 907 -9.88 -3.23 -18.26
CA TYR A 907 -9.68 -3.93 -16.98
C TYR A 907 -9.12 -5.36 -17.16
N GLU A 908 -8.83 -5.79 -18.39
CA GLU A 908 -7.99 -6.96 -18.72
C GLU A 908 -6.57 -6.53 -19.13
N GLY A 909 -6.27 -5.22 -19.12
CA GLY A 909 -4.97 -4.66 -19.49
C GLY A 909 -4.72 -4.60 -21.00
N THR A 910 -5.74 -4.83 -21.84
CA THR A 910 -5.61 -4.74 -23.29
C THR A 910 -5.36 -3.30 -23.70
N LEU A 911 -4.23 -3.03 -24.35
CA LEU A 911 -3.89 -1.69 -24.84
C LEU A 911 -4.57 -1.38 -26.17
N SER A 912 -5.08 -0.16 -26.30
CA SER A 912 -5.45 0.41 -27.60
C SER A 912 -4.22 0.60 -28.50
N ALA A 913 -4.45 0.93 -29.77
CA ALA A 913 -3.40 1.59 -30.54
C ALA A 913 -2.97 2.89 -29.83
N PHE A 914 -1.67 3.19 -29.80
CA PHE A 914 -1.17 4.46 -29.28
C PHE A 914 -1.57 5.62 -30.19
N SER A 915 -1.84 6.79 -29.62
CA SER A 915 -2.04 8.05 -30.33
C SER A 915 -0.85 8.37 -31.26
N PRO A 916 -1.05 9.22 -32.28
CA PRO A 916 0.07 9.90 -32.93
C PRO A 916 0.96 10.57 -31.87
N PRO A 917 2.30 10.41 -31.96
CA PRO A 917 3.20 10.99 -30.97
C PRO A 917 3.36 12.50 -31.17
N ILE A 918 3.42 13.23 -30.07
CA ILE A 918 3.78 14.65 -30.03
C ILE A 918 5.26 14.82 -29.68
N THR A 919 5.80 15.99 -29.98
CA THR A 919 7.16 16.42 -29.60
C THR A 919 7.06 17.77 -28.88
N PHE A 920 7.82 17.96 -27.80
CA PHE A 920 7.87 19.19 -27.00
C PHE A 920 9.28 19.44 -26.45
N SER A 921 9.65 20.71 -26.24
CA SER A 921 11.00 21.11 -25.80
C SER A 921 10.92 21.91 -24.50
N LEU A 922 11.72 21.55 -23.49
CA LEU A 922 11.76 22.33 -22.24
C LEU A 922 12.63 23.59 -22.38
N PRO A 923 12.29 24.69 -21.69
CA PRO A 923 13.10 25.91 -21.70
C PRO A 923 14.56 25.66 -21.30
N GLY A 924 15.50 26.29 -22.02
CA GLY A 924 16.92 26.24 -21.67
C GLY A 924 17.25 27.16 -20.51
N GLY A 925 17.06 26.70 -19.27
CA GLY A 925 17.23 27.52 -18.06
C GLY A 925 17.72 26.78 -16.80
N THR A 926 19.02 26.90 -16.51
CA THR A 926 19.62 26.93 -15.15
C THR A 926 19.38 25.80 -14.13
N VAL A 927 18.77 24.67 -14.47
CA VAL A 927 19.00 23.40 -13.73
C VAL A 927 19.66 22.38 -14.65
N GLN A 928 20.95 22.58 -14.93
CA GLN A 928 21.74 21.54 -15.59
C GLN A 928 22.01 20.42 -14.59
N ARG A 929 21.33 19.28 -14.77
CA ARG A 929 21.55 18.03 -14.02
C ARG A 929 23.01 17.57 -14.18
N PRO A 930 23.62 16.87 -13.20
CA PRO A 930 24.91 16.22 -13.39
C PRO A 930 24.84 15.24 -14.58
N GLN A 931 25.81 15.28 -15.49
CA GLN A 931 25.82 14.43 -16.69
C GLN A 931 27.08 13.56 -16.74
N ILE A 932 26.91 12.25 -16.56
CA ILE A 932 28.02 11.30 -16.51
C ILE A 932 28.43 10.89 -17.93
N SER A 933 29.52 11.49 -18.42
CA SER A 933 30.13 11.14 -19.71
C SER A 933 30.80 9.77 -19.65
N PHE A 934 31.59 9.50 -18.61
CA PHE A 934 32.44 8.30 -18.51
C PHE A 934 32.55 7.76 -17.08
N ILE A 935 32.57 6.43 -16.98
CA ILE A 935 32.90 5.63 -15.78
C ILE A 935 33.79 4.46 -16.24
N PRO A 936 34.93 4.17 -15.59
CA PRO A 936 35.67 2.93 -15.83
C PRO A 936 34.97 1.72 -15.17
N PRO A 937 35.23 0.48 -15.62
CA PRO A 937 34.69 -0.71 -14.95
C PRO A 937 35.02 -0.75 -13.44
N LEU A 938 34.01 -1.03 -12.61
CA LEU A 938 34.13 -0.95 -11.15
C LEU A 938 34.79 -2.21 -10.58
N ALA A 939 35.81 -2.07 -9.74
CA ALA A 939 36.39 -3.17 -8.97
C ALA A 939 36.04 -3.03 -7.48
N GLN A 940 35.68 -4.14 -6.82
CA GLN A 940 35.27 -4.18 -5.41
C GLN A 940 36.32 -3.49 -4.50
N GLY A 941 35.88 -2.57 -3.64
CA GLY A 941 36.76 -1.84 -2.71
C GLY A 941 37.78 -0.88 -3.33
N SER A 942 37.73 -0.62 -4.65
CA SER A 942 38.67 0.31 -5.31
C SER A 942 38.21 1.78 -5.21
N LEU A 943 39.14 2.72 -5.42
CA LEU A 943 38.78 4.11 -5.71
C LEU A 943 38.57 4.28 -7.21
N THR A 944 37.44 4.86 -7.61
CA THR A 944 37.08 5.14 -9.00
C THR A 944 36.76 6.62 -9.18
N GLU A 945 37.27 7.20 -10.26
CA GLU A 945 36.93 8.54 -10.73
C GLU A 945 35.94 8.45 -11.90
N ILE A 946 34.87 9.24 -11.81
CA ILE A 946 33.87 9.44 -12.87
C ILE A 946 33.99 10.85 -13.42
N SER A 947 33.79 11.02 -14.73
CA SER A 947 33.93 12.31 -15.40
C SER A 947 32.72 12.64 -16.28
N GLY A 948 32.47 13.95 -16.41
CA GLY A 948 31.20 14.46 -16.91
C GLY A 948 31.15 15.98 -16.96
N SER A 949 29.95 16.53 -17.01
CA SER A 949 29.71 17.98 -16.90
C SER A 949 28.71 18.28 -15.79
N ASN A 950 28.90 19.42 -15.12
CA ASN A 950 28.06 19.89 -14.01
C ASN A 950 27.98 18.90 -12.82
N LEU A 951 29.01 18.09 -12.59
CA LEU A 951 29.01 17.09 -11.52
C LEU A 951 28.98 17.74 -10.13
N SER A 952 29.67 18.89 -10.00
CA SER A 952 29.60 19.76 -8.81
C SER A 952 29.48 21.23 -9.20
N LEU A 953 29.08 22.05 -8.23
CA LEU A 953 29.20 23.51 -8.29
C LEU A 953 30.52 24.02 -7.66
N THR A 954 31.15 23.20 -6.80
CA THR A 954 32.37 23.57 -6.06
C THR A 954 33.32 22.37 -5.92
N THR A 955 34.62 22.64 -5.93
CA THR A 955 35.65 21.64 -5.67
C THR A 955 35.85 21.42 -4.17
N GLY A 956 36.00 20.17 -3.73
CA GLY A 956 36.33 19.82 -2.35
C GLY A 956 36.93 18.42 -2.22
N PHE A 957 37.69 18.20 -1.15
CA PHE A 957 38.43 16.97 -0.89
C PHE A 957 38.19 16.50 0.55
N ALA A 958 38.03 15.20 0.76
CA ALA A 958 37.87 14.63 2.10
C ALA A 958 39.23 14.68 2.84
N ALA A 959 39.26 15.29 4.02
CA ALA A 959 40.50 15.56 4.75
C ALA A 959 41.19 14.29 5.30
N THR A 960 40.39 13.28 5.67
CA THR A 960 40.84 12.00 6.25
C THR A 960 39.84 10.90 5.90
N ALA A 961 40.28 9.64 5.90
CA ALA A 961 39.37 8.49 5.88
C ALA A 961 38.79 8.21 7.30
N PRO A 962 37.59 7.63 7.43
CA PRO A 962 36.65 7.25 6.36
C PRO A 962 36.08 8.47 5.64
N PHE A 963 35.87 8.35 4.33
CA PHE A 963 35.35 9.45 3.51
C PHE A 963 33.83 9.62 3.70
N PRO A 964 33.30 10.85 3.62
CA PRO A 964 31.87 11.10 3.80
C PRO A 964 31.03 10.64 2.59
N LEU A 965 29.75 10.32 2.81
CA LEU A 965 28.80 10.02 1.72
C LEU A 965 28.31 11.29 0.98
N LEU A 966 28.59 12.47 1.53
CA LEU A 966 28.25 13.78 0.98
C LEU A 966 29.47 14.70 1.08
N LEU A 967 29.97 15.20 -0.05
CA LEU A 967 31.12 16.11 -0.13
C LEU A 967 30.80 17.25 -1.10
N SER A 968 30.99 18.50 -0.70
CA SER A 968 30.67 19.68 -1.54
C SER A 968 29.25 19.73 -2.12
N GLY A 969 28.27 19.14 -1.43
CA GLY A 969 26.88 19.01 -1.93
C GLY A 969 26.67 17.86 -2.92
N VAL A 970 27.67 17.00 -3.12
CA VAL A 970 27.65 15.85 -4.03
C VAL A 970 27.66 14.53 -3.26
N THR A 971 26.75 13.63 -3.64
CA THR A 971 26.72 12.22 -3.24
C THR A 971 26.80 11.36 -4.50
N VAL A 972 27.62 10.31 -4.48
CA VAL A 972 27.60 9.27 -5.52
C VAL A 972 26.76 8.11 -5.02
N LEU A 973 25.95 7.53 -5.91
CA LEU A 973 25.23 6.27 -5.67
C LEU A 973 25.83 5.16 -6.54
N VAL A 974 25.88 3.94 -6.01
CA VAL A 974 26.20 2.72 -6.74
C VAL A 974 25.18 1.66 -6.36
N ASN A 975 24.40 1.16 -7.32
CA ASN A 975 23.21 0.33 -7.08
C ASN A 975 22.27 0.95 -6.01
N ASP A 976 22.02 2.26 -6.13
CA ASP A 976 21.27 3.11 -5.17
C ASP A 976 21.79 3.14 -3.71
N VAL A 977 22.96 2.56 -3.44
CA VAL A 977 23.69 2.74 -2.16
C VAL A 977 24.58 3.97 -2.26
N ALA A 978 24.47 4.90 -1.31
CA ALA A 978 25.37 6.05 -1.24
C ALA A 978 26.78 5.62 -0.81
N VAL A 979 27.80 6.05 -1.56
CA VAL A 979 29.18 5.57 -1.41
C VAL A 979 30.16 6.65 -0.92
N PRO A 980 31.25 6.29 -0.21
CA PRO A 980 32.21 7.26 0.33
C PRO A 980 32.91 8.07 -0.77
N VAL A 981 32.80 9.40 -0.74
CA VAL A 981 33.33 10.32 -1.75
C VAL A 981 34.62 10.96 -1.24
N SER A 982 35.76 10.68 -1.89
CA SER A 982 37.07 11.18 -1.48
C SER A 982 37.42 12.54 -2.08
N ALA A 983 36.93 12.82 -3.30
CA ALA A 983 37.17 14.08 -4.00
C ALA A 983 35.98 14.44 -4.90
N VAL A 984 35.70 15.74 -5.01
CA VAL A 984 34.66 16.30 -5.86
C VAL A 984 35.24 17.50 -6.59
N GLU A 985 35.16 17.50 -7.92
CA GLU A 985 35.47 18.64 -8.78
C GLU A 985 34.25 18.97 -9.66
N ILE A 986 34.31 20.07 -10.42
CA ILE A 986 33.19 20.53 -11.26
C ILE A 986 32.82 19.48 -12.34
N ASN A 987 33.83 18.77 -12.86
CA ASN A 987 33.70 17.82 -13.98
C ASN A 987 34.19 16.40 -13.67
N SER A 988 34.67 16.11 -12.45
CA SER A 988 34.96 14.75 -12.00
C SER A 988 34.62 14.53 -10.52
N VAL A 989 34.38 13.28 -10.13
CA VAL A 989 34.13 12.88 -8.74
C VAL A 989 34.87 11.57 -8.48
N THR A 990 35.57 11.45 -7.37
CA THR A 990 36.27 10.22 -6.96
C THR A 990 35.61 9.62 -5.72
N PHE A 991 35.25 8.35 -5.79
CA PHE A 991 34.53 7.63 -4.75
C PHE A 991 35.07 6.21 -4.53
N MET A 992 34.73 5.60 -3.40
CA MET A 992 35.07 4.21 -3.07
C MET A 992 33.97 3.25 -3.50
N VAL A 993 34.29 2.32 -4.40
CA VAL A 993 33.39 1.24 -4.83
C VAL A 993 33.11 0.31 -3.63
N PRO A 994 31.86 -0.11 -3.38
CA PRO A 994 31.55 -1.03 -2.29
C PRO A 994 32.34 -2.35 -2.39
N LEU A 995 32.65 -2.97 -1.25
CA LEU A 995 33.25 -4.32 -1.22
C LEU A 995 32.24 -5.41 -1.61
N ASN A 996 30.96 -5.20 -1.28
CA ASN A 996 29.85 -6.11 -1.51
C ASN A 996 29.05 -5.81 -2.81
N ILE A 997 29.59 -5.02 -3.74
CA ILE A 997 28.97 -4.81 -5.05
C ILE A 997 28.96 -6.14 -5.82
N SER A 998 27.80 -6.56 -6.30
CA SER A 998 27.56 -7.88 -6.89
C SER A 998 26.92 -7.77 -8.29
N GLY A 999 26.95 -8.89 -9.03
CA GLY A 999 26.51 -8.94 -10.43
C GLY A 999 27.61 -8.60 -11.44
N SER A 1000 27.27 -8.55 -12.73
CA SER A 1000 28.20 -8.21 -13.82
C SER A 1000 28.09 -6.75 -14.28
N LEU A 1001 27.04 -6.05 -13.85
CA LEU A 1001 26.73 -4.66 -14.12
C LEU A 1001 26.29 -3.99 -12.82
N ALA A 1002 26.56 -2.69 -12.71
CA ALA A 1002 26.05 -1.82 -11.66
C ALA A 1002 25.50 -0.52 -12.26
N THR A 1003 24.53 0.09 -11.60
CA THR A 1003 24.11 1.47 -11.87
C THR A 1003 24.93 2.44 -11.05
N VAL A 1004 25.31 3.58 -11.62
CA VAL A 1004 25.97 4.68 -10.92
C VAL A 1004 25.25 5.98 -11.22
N GLU A 1005 25.04 6.79 -10.18
CA GLU A 1005 24.44 8.13 -10.28
C GLU A 1005 25.21 9.14 -9.43
N ILE A 1006 25.02 10.41 -9.74
CA ILE A 1006 25.48 11.55 -8.95
C ILE A 1006 24.27 12.37 -8.53
N ILE A 1007 24.07 12.54 -7.22
CA ILE A 1007 23.20 13.57 -6.67
C ILE A 1007 24.04 14.82 -6.41
N ARG A 1008 23.62 15.98 -6.89
CA ARG A 1008 24.26 17.28 -6.61
C ARG A 1008 23.22 18.29 -6.14
N ASN A 1009 23.23 18.63 -4.85
CA ASN A 1009 22.23 19.47 -4.18
C ASN A 1009 20.79 19.01 -4.45
N GLY A 1010 20.53 17.71 -4.25
CA GLY A 1010 19.22 17.07 -4.52
C GLY A 1010 18.91 16.78 -5.99
N VAL A 1011 19.76 17.20 -6.93
CA VAL A 1011 19.54 16.97 -8.38
C VAL A 1011 20.33 15.75 -8.85
N ARG A 1012 19.65 14.67 -9.23
CA ARG A 1012 20.26 13.43 -9.77
C ARG A 1012 20.73 13.57 -11.23
N SER A 1013 21.77 12.82 -11.60
CA SER A 1013 22.08 12.44 -12.97
C SER A 1013 21.13 11.36 -13.50
N PRO A 1014 21.05 11.13 -14.81
CA PRO A 1014 20.58 9.85 -15.34
C PRO A 1014 21.49 8.69 -14.88
N ALA A 1015 20.91 7.54 -14.56
CA ALA A 1015 21.65 6.32 -14.21
C ALA A 1015 22.57 5.84 -15.33
N LYS A 1016 23.82 5.53 -14.97
CA LYS A 1016 24.82 4.96 -15.89
C LYS A 1016 25.10 3.50 -15.54
N SER A 1017 24.73 2.57 -16.41
CA SER A 1017 25.16 1.18 -16.29
C SER A 1017 26.64 1.02 -16.63
N VAL A 1018 27.39 0.32 -15.78
CA VAL A 1018 28.84 0.08 -15.92
C VAL A 1018 29.18 -1.37 -15.51
N SER A 1019 30.16 -1.99 -16.16
CA SER A 1019 30.61 -3.36 -15.83
C SER A 1019 31.28 -3.44 -14.46
N VAL A 1020 31.00 -4.53 -13.72
CA VAL A 1020 31.68 -4.88 -12.47
C VAL A 1020 32.73 -5.96 -12.72
N LEU A 1021 33.95 -5.73 -12.24
CA LEU A 1021 35.10 -6.63 -12.37
C LEU A 1021 35.20 -7.57 -11.16
N ASN A 1022 34.35 -8.60 -11.14
CA ASN A 1022 34.38 -9.62 -10.10
C ASN A 1022 35.74 -10.34 -10.05
N GLY A 1023 36.31 -10.47 -8.84
CA GLY A 1023 37.60 -11.12 -8.61
C GLY A 1023 38.84 -10.28 -8.99
N ALA A 1024 38.68 -9.02 -9.40
CA ALA A 1024 39.81 -8.11 -9.59
C ALA A 1024 40.29 -7.53 -8.25
N ALA A 1025 41.59 -7.60 -7.97
CA ALA A 1025 42.17 -6.95 -6.80
C ALA A 1025 42.02 -5.41 -6.88
N PRO A 1026 41.80 -4.70 -5.76
CA PRO A 1026 41.55 -3.26 -5.76
C PRO A 1026 42.78 -2.49 -6.24
N ALA A 1027 42.69 -1.95 -7.46
CA ALA A 1027 43.72 -1.12 -8.06
C ALA A 1027 43.54 0.35 -7.67
N LEU A 1028 44.63 1.03 -7.31
CA LEU A 1028 44.67 2.49 -7.22
C LEU A 1028 44.71 3.07 -8.64
N ALA A 1029 43.57 3.53 -9.13
CA ALA A 1029 43.50 4.30 -10.36
C ALA A 1029 44.17 5.68 -10.17
N VAL A 1030 45.21 5.97 -10.94
CA VAL A 1030 45.92 7.26 -10.93
C VAL A 1030 45.73 7.93 -12.29
N SER A 1031 44.77 8.85 -12.38
CA SER A 1031 44.28 9.46 -13.63
C SER A 1031 45.23 10.49 -14.27
N SER A 1032 46.45 10.67 -13.74
CA SER A 1032 47.40 11.71 -14.16
C SER A 1032 48.82 11.16 -14.37
N PRO A 1033 49.44 11.35 -15.56
CA PRO A 1033 50.85 11.05 -15.80
C PRO A 1033 51.80 11.80 -14.85
N TRP A 1034 51.41 12.99 -14.41
CA TRP A 1034 52.20 13.83 -13.50
C TRP A 1034 52.21 13.28 -12.08
N ALA A 1035 51.10 12.72 -11.60
CA ALA A 1035 51.04 12.05 -10.30
C ALA A 1035 51.96 10.81 -10.26
N LEU A 1036 52.07 10.09 -11.38
CA LEU A 1036 52.98 8.96 -11.54
C LEU A 1036 54.46 9.38 -11.46
N ILE A 1037 54.82 10.54 -12.04
CA ILE A 1037 56.15 11.13 -11.90
C ILE A 1037 56.43 11.55 -10.44
N SER A 1038 55.48 12.22 -9.78
CA SER A 1038 55.62 12.62 -8.38
C SER A 1038 55.75 11.42 -7.44
N ALA A 1039 54.97 10.35 -7.66
CA ALA A 1039 55.05 9.11 -6.89
C ALA A 1039 56.39 8.39 -7.11
N LEU A 1040 56.87 8.28 -8.36
CA LEU A 1040 58.17 7.67 -8.66
C LEU A 1040 59.34 8.48 -8.08
N VAL A 1041 59.29 9.82 -8.13
CA VAL A 1041 60.31 10.68 -7.49
C VAL A 1041 60.28 10.54 -5.96
N GLY A 1042 59.09 10.50 -5.35
CA GLY A 1042 58.93 10.26 -3.92
C GLY A 1042 59.45 8.89 -3.46
N ILE A 1043 59.15 7.83 -4.21
CA ILE A 1043 59.62 6.47 -3.92
C ILE A 1043 61.14 6.36 -4.13
N CYS A 1044 61.69 6.96 -5.20
CA CYS A 1044 63.13 7.02 -5.41
C CYS A 1044 63.86 7.73 -4.26
N LEU A 1045 63.32 8.85 -3.74
CA LEU A 1045 63.86 9.55 -2.58
C LEU A 1045 63.72 8.74 -1.28
N ALA A 1046 62.60 8.05 -1.06
CA ALA A 1046 62.41 7.18 0.10
C ALA A 1046 63.36 5.96 0.09
N SER A 1047 63.61 5.39 -1.10
CA SER A 1047 64.51 4.23 -1.27
C SER A 1047 66.00 4.55 -1.06
N ALA A 1048 66.37 5.83 -0.91
CA ALA A 1048 67.76 6.25 -0.74
C ALA A 1048 68.28 6.19 0.72
N PHE A 1049 67.41 5.96 1.71
CA PHE A 1049 67.76 6.18 3.12
C PHE A 1049 67.69 4.97 4.07
N THR A 1050 67.30 3.77 3.62
CA THR A 1050 67.30 2.56 4.46
C THR A 1050 67.82 1.32 3.74
N LEU A 1051 68.39 0.39 4.52
CA LEU A 1051 69.02 -0.87 4.08
C LEU A 1051 70.16 -0.66 3.07
N ASN A 1052 71.40 -0.56 3.54
CA ASN A 1052 72.10 -1.74 4.09
C ASN A 1052 73.42 -1.31 4.80
N HIS A 1053 74.02 -2.03 5.77
CA HIS A 1053 74.19 -3.47 5.99
C HIS A 1053 74.60 -3.73 7.48
N TRP A 1054 74.70 -4.94 8.06
CA TRP A 1054 74.95 -6.28 7.50
C TRP A 1054 74.49 -7.42 8.42
N ARG A 1055 74.61 -8.64 7.89
CA ARG A 1055 74.63 -9.89 8.66
C ARG A 1055 76.03 -10.14 9.24
N PHE A 1056 76.11 -10.95 10.30
CA PHE A 1056 76.74 -12.26 10.19
C PHE A 1056 76.16 -13.22 11.23
N ARG A 1057 76.21 -14.52 10.98
CA ARG A 1057 75.69 -15.56 11.90
C ARG A 1057 76.62 -15.72 13.11
N HIS A 1058 76.04 -15.97 14.27
CA HIS A 1058 76.12 -17.33 14.80
C HIS A 1058 74.76 -17.79 15.35
#